data_AF-A0A832MI38-F1
#
_entry.id   AF-A0A832MI38-F1
#
_cell.length_a   1.000
_cell.length_b   1.000
_cell.length_c   1.000
_cell.angle_alpha   90.00
_cell.angle_beta   90.00
_cell.angle_gamma   90.00
#
_symmetry.space_group_name_H-M   'P 1'
#
loop_
_entity.id
_entity.type
_entity.pdbx_description
1 polymer ?
#
loop_
_entity_poly.entity_id
_entity_poly.type
_entity_poly.pdbx_seq_one_letter_code
_entity_poly.pdbx_strand_id
1 'polypeptide(L)'
;SLPYDPEFSTEPDNVVRAMFYGLGSDGTVGANKNSIKIIGENTDNYAQGYFVYDSKKAGAVTVSHLRFGPNPIRSTYLISKANFVACHQPVFLERFDMLKPLVPGGIFLLNAPYSKDEVWSKLPRRVQEGLIQKKARFYVIDAVRVARETGMGGRINTIMQTCFFALAGVLPRDKAIEQIKYAIKKTYGRKGEEIVRKNIAAVDQTLANLFEVPVPQEATSNVEIPEVFAGAPAYAKNVLGRIYANDGDALPVSCFPPDGTFPTATAQYEKRNLALEIPVWDEKTCIQCGKCVIICPHASIRSKVYDPSLLKDAPPTFKSADARAPEWKGMKFTIQVAAEDCTGCVLCVDVCPAKNKSDSSLKAINMRPQAPLRMQERKNWEFFLSLPEMDRRKIKTSVLRQQQVMRPLFEFSGACAGCGETPYLKLISQLFGDRMVAANATGCSSIYGGNLPTTPWAVDAAGRGPAWNNSLFEDCAEFALGFRVSLDAQARLACELLKKMAPTLGDDLVSGLINANQSDEAGIYEQRQRVEALKAKLKGQTSSEAKMLLGVADSLVRRSVWAIGGDGWAYDIGYGGLDHVLASGRDVNLIVLDTEVYSNTGGQASKSTPRGAVARFAAGGKPVAKKDLGLIAMSYGSVYVASVAMGAKDEHTLRAFLEAESYPGPSLLICYSHCIAHGIDLDRGVGARQQKLAVETGQWLLYRYDPRRAERGENPLQLDCQAAKRKVHEYLLSENRFKMLTKTKPEDAKKLFEQAQHDAEARWQLYAYLASRKFTAEPSATAAAASAGQTAPAA
;
A
#
# COMPACT_ATOMS: atom_id res chain seq x y z
N SER A 1 10.68 6.82 35.52
CA SER A 1 9.92 5.55 35.57
C SER A 1 10.09 4.94 36.95
N LEU A 2 9.06 4.27 37.50
CA LEU A 2 9.19 3.47 38.73
C LEU A 2 9.56 2.02 38.36
N PRO A 3 10.44 1.34 39.12
CA PRO A 3 10.64 -0.10 38.94
C PRO A 3 9.36 -0.86 39.30
N TYR A 4 9.07 -1.95 38.61
CA TYR A 4 7.92 -2.81 38.89
C TYR A 4 8.27 -4.28 38.66
N ASP A 5 7.54 -5.17 39.32
CA ASP A 5 7.65 -6.62 39.13
C ASP A 5 6.80 -7.06 37.91
N PRO A 6 7.41 -7.53 36.81
CA PRO A 6 6.67 -7.99 35.62
C PRO A 6 5.89 -9.29 35.87
N GLU A 7 6.18 -10.03 36.93
CA GLU A 7 5.50 -11.29 37.27
C GLU A 7 4.26 -11.09 38.15
N PHE A 8 4.04 -9.89 38.66
CA PHE A 8 2.89 -9.56 39.50
C PHE A 8 1.57 -9.78 38.76
N SER A 9 0.65 -10.53 39.38
CA SER A 9 -0.68 -10.81 38.84
C SER A 9 -1.70 -10.89 39.96
N THR A 10 -2.83 -10.21 39.80
CA THR A 10 -3.99 -10.29 40.71
C THR A 10 -5.07 -11.24 40.19
N GLU A 11 -4.85 -11.90 39.04
CA GLU A 11 -5.85 -12.79 38.44
C GLU A 11 -5.85 -14.15 39.14
N PRO A 12 -7.01 -14.66 39.60
CA PRO A 12 -7.11 -15.96 40.24
C PRO A 12 -6.96 -17.11 39.23
N ASP A 13 -6.55 -18.28 39.71
CA ASP A 13 -6.27 -19.46 38.87
C ASP A 13 -7.52 -20.05 38.20
N ASN A 14 -8.71 -19.74 38.71
CA ASN A 14 -9.99 -20.18 38.15
C ASN A 14 -10.49 -19.32 36.97
N VAL A 15 -9.67 -18.39 36.46
CA VAL A 15 -9.96 -17.61 35.25
C VAL A 15 -9.20 -18.21 34.07
N VAL A 16 -9.95 -18.58 33.03
CA VAL A 16 -9.36 -19.00 31.75
C VAL A 16 -8.84 -17.76 31.03
N ARG A 17 -7.53 -17.71 30.81
CA ARG A 17 -6.85 -16.62 30.08
C ARG A 17 -6.36 -17.16 28.74
N ALA A 18 -6.97 -16.70 27.65
CA ALA A 18 -6.69 -17.21 26.30
C ALA A 18 -6.18 -16.10 25.36
N MET A 19 -5.10 -16.40 24.64
CA MET A 19 -4.51 -15.52 23.63
C MET A 19 -4.56 -16.14 22.25
N PHE A 20 -4.91 -15.36 21.23
CA PHE A 20 -5.04 -15.82 19.85
C PHE A 20 -4.28 -14.90 18.92
N TYR A 21 -3.32 -15.46 18.18
CA TYR A 21 -2.53 -14.78 17.17
C TYR A 21 -3.09 -15.13 15.80
N GLY A 22 -3.81 -14.16 15.21
CA GLY A 22 -4.40 -14.26 13.87
C GLY A 22 -3.78 -13.28 12.88
N LEU A 23 -4.05 -13.48 11.60
CA LEU A 23 -3.73 -12.53 10.53
C LEU A 23 -4.91 -11.60 10.28
N GLY A 24 -4.64 -10.32 10.05
CA GLY A 24 -5.66 -9.36 9.63
C GLY A 24 -6.46 -9.89 8.43
N SER A 25 -7.78 -10.00 8.62
CA SER A 25 -8.78 -10.56 7.68
C SER A 25 -8.89 -12.10 7.61
N ASP A 26 -8.25 -12.87 8.50
CA ASP A 26 -8.43 -14.34 8.56
C ASP A 26 -9.70 -14.80 9.33
N GLY A 27 -10.39 -13.86 9.99
CA GLY A 27 -11.62 -14.09 10.74
C GLY A 27 -11.45 -14.42 12.22
N THR A 28 -10.21 -14.47 12.74
CA THR A 28 -9.89 -14.80 14.15
C THR A 28 -10.62 -13.90 15.14
N VAL A 29 -10.51 -12.58 14.98
CA VAL A 29 -11.18 -11.59 15.83
C VAL A 29 -12.71 -11.78 15.82
N GLY A 30 -13.29 -12.08 14.65
CA GLY A 30 -14.72 -12.32 14.51
C GLY A 30 -15.17 -13.56 15.27
N ALA A 31 -14.42 -14.66 15.13
CA ALA A 31 -14.65 -15.90 15.87
C ALA A 31 -14.51 -15.69 17.39
N ASN A 32 -13.54 -14.91 17.83
CA ASN A 32 -13.34 -14.59 19.25
C ASN A 32 -14.49 -13.75 19.81
N LYS A 33 -14.96 -12.72 19.10
CA LYS A 33 -16.17 -11.97 19.47
C LYS A 33 -17.41 -12.86 19.56
N ASN A 34 -17.53 -13.83 18.65
CA ASN A 34 -18.61 -14.80 18.69
C ASN A 34 -18.48 -15.74 19.90
N SER A 35 -17.28 -16.24 20.20
CA SER A 35 -17.01 -17.09 21.36
C SER A 35 -17.34 -16.41 22.68
N ILE A 36 -17.03 -15.11 22.82
CA ILE A 36 -17.44 -14.29 23.98
C ILE A 36 -18.96 -14.31 24.14
N LYS A 37 -19.71 -14.09 23.05
CA LYS A 37 -21.18 -14.12 23.10
C LYS A 37 -21.72 -15.49 23.47
N ILE A 38 -21.18 -16.55 22.87
CA ILE A 38 -21.60 -17.93 23.19
C ILE A 38 -21.40 -18.21 24.68
N ILE A 39 -20.23 -17.90 25.24
CA ILE A 39 -19.95 -18.20 26.64
C ILE A 39 -20.74 -17.28 27.57
N GLY A 40 -20.76 -15.97 27.32
CA GLY A 40 -21.44 -15.01 28.18
C GLY A 40 -22.97 -15.06 28.13
N GLU A 41 -23.58 -15.50 27.02
CA GLU A 41 -25.05 -15.63 26.91
C GLU A 41 -25.57 -17.01 27.35
N ASN A 42 -24.72 -18.05 27.41
CA ASN A 42 -25.16 -19.43 27.65
C ASN A 42 -24.52 -20.08 28.89
N THR A 43 -23.79 -19.31 29.72
CA THR A 43 -23.16 -19.78 30.97
C THR A 43 -23.20 -18.68 32.04
N ASP A 44 -23.01 -19.03 33.30
CA ASP A 44 -22.89 -18.06 34.41
C ASP A 44 -21.52 -17.37 34.47
N ASN A 45 -20.60 -17.69 33.55
CA ASN A 45 -19.29 -17.06 33.51
C ASN A 45 -19.38 -15.63 33.01
N TYR A 46 -18.64 -14.74 33.66
CA TYR A 46 -18.28 -13.45 33.10
C TYR A 46 -17.32 -13.66 31.94
N ALA A 47 -17.48 -12.87 30.88
CA ALA A 47 -16.66 -12.92 29.68
C ALA A 47 -16.07 -11.53 29.37
N GLN A 48 -14.77 -11.47 29.10
CA GLN A 48 -14.07 -10.25 28.68
C GLN A 48 -13.31 -10.54 27.38
N GLY A 49 -13.30 -9.58 26.46
CA GLY A 49 -12.44 -9.62 25.28
C GLY A 49 -11.83 -8.27 24.96
N TYR A 50 -10.52 -8.26 24.73
CA TYR A 50 -9.77 -7.13 24.21
C TYR A 50 -9.00 -7.56 22.96
N PHE A 51 -8.91 -6.68 21.97
CA PHE A 51 -8.34 -7.01 20.66
C PHE A 51 -7.28 -5.98 20.30
N VAL A 52 -6.03 -6.42 20.22
CA VAL A 52 -4.91 -5.63 19.72
C VAL A 52 -4.86 -5.81 18.21
N TYR A 53 -5.02 -4.71 17.49
CA TYR A 53 -4.89 -4.66 16.04
C TYR A 53 -3.58 -3.97 15.68
N ASP A 54 -2.98 -4.38 14.57
CA ASP A 54 -1.97 -3.60 13.88
C ASP A 54 -2.67 -2.48 13.08
N SER A 55 -1.99 -1.35 12.93
CA SER A 55 -2.41 -0.23 12.07
C SER A 55 -2.29 -0.57 10.58
N LYS A 56 -1.47 -1.57 10.21
CA LYS A 56 -1.47 -2.15 8.86
C LYS A 56 -2.83 -2.76 8.55
N LYS A 57 -3.46 -2.29 7.47
CA LYS A 57 -4.84 -2.67 7.09
C LYS A 57 -5.05 -4.16 6.78
N ALA A 58 -4.02 -4.85 6.30
CA ALA A 58 -4.11 -6.28 5.97
C ALA A 58 -2.77 -6.99 6.16
N GLY A 59 -2.84 -8.30 6.40
CA GLY A 59 -1.65 -9.16 6.48
C GLY A 59 -0.79 -8.91 7.72
N ALA A 60 -1.34 -8.28 8.75
CA ALA A 60 -0.67 -7.95 9.98
C ALA A 60 -1.16 -8.82 11.13
N VAL A 61 -0.42 -8.87 12.23
CA VAL A 61 -0.83 -9.69 13.38
C VAL A 61 -2.02 -9.04 14.08
N THR A 62 -2.95 -9.86 14.54
CA THR A 62 -3.98 -9.47 15.49
C THR A 62 -3.85 -10.36 16.71
N VAL A 63 -3.86 -9.77 17.90
CA VAL A 63 -3.77 -10.51 19.16
C VAL A 63 -5.05 -10.31 19.94
N SER A 64 -5.82 -11.38 20.10
CA SER A 64 -7.04 -11.36 20.91
C SER A 64 -6.72 -11.84 22.32
N HIS A 65 -7.19 -11.12 23.33
CA HIS A 65 -7.07 -11.45 24.74
C HIS A 65 -8.47 -11.74 25.29
N LEU A 66 -8.75 -12.99 25.64
CA LEU A 66 -10.03 -13.41 26.18
C LEU A 66 -9.89 -13.91 27.61
N ARG A 67 -10.84 -13.53 28.47
CA ARG A 67 -10.95 -14.02 29.84
C ARG A 67 -12.35 -14.55 30.11
N PHE A 68 -12.42 -15.67 30.83
CA PHE A 68 -13.67 -16.28 31.27
C PHE A 68 -13.54 -16.78 32.70
N GLY A 69 -14.55 -16.53 33.55
CA GLY A 69 -14.55 -17.06 34.92
C GLY A 69 -15.83 -16.75 35.69
N PRO A 70 -16.01 -17.36 36.87
CA PRO A 70 -17.24 -17.26 37.66
C PRO A 70 -17.41 -15.90 38.37
N ASN A 71 -16.35 -15.11 38.47
CA ASN A 71 -16.35 -13.82 39.17
C ASN A 71 -16.24 -12.65 38.17
N PRO A 72 -16.74 -11.45 38.52
CA PRO A 72 -16.57 -10.26 37.69
C PRO A 72 -15.10 -9.99 37.33
N ILE A 73 -14.82 -9.88 36.03
CA ILE A 73 -13.46 -9.67 35.52
C ILE A 73 -13.13 -8.18 35.53
N ARG A 74 -12.21 -7.78 36.42
CA ARG A 74 -11.72 -6.37 36.56
C ARG A 74 -10.37 -6.11 35.90
N SER A 75 -9.78 -7.11 35.23
CA SER A 75 -8.46 -7.03 34.59
C SER A 75 -8.50 -6.15 33.33
N THR A 76 -8.45 -4.82 33.47
CA THR A 76 -8.44 -3.86 32.36
C THR A 76 -7.04 -3.66 31.77
N TYR A 77 -6.34 -4.76 31.52
CA TYR A 77 -4.98 -4.81 30.96
C TYR A 77 -4.78 -6.08 30.12
N LEU A 78 -3.75 -6.11 29.28
CA LEU A 78 -3.44 -7.25 28.41
C LEU A 78 -3.10 -8.51 29.22
N ILE A 79 -3.36 -9.69 28.67
CA ILE A 79 -2.95 -10.95 29.31
C ILE A 79 -1.43 -11.08 29.22
N SER A 80 -0.75 -11.19 30.37
CA SER A 80 0.67 -11.52 30.48
C SER A 80 0.91 -13.01 30.81
N LYS A 81 -0.06 -13.68 31.43
CA LYS A 81 -0.03 -15.11 31.77
C LYS A 81 -1.27 -15.81 31.21
N ALA A 82 -1.08 -16.66 30.21
CA ALA A 82 -2.14 -17.34 29.47
C ALA A 82 -2.14 -18.84 29.73
N ASN A 83 -3.33 -19.40 29.99
CA ASN A 83 -3.57 -20.84 30.09
C ASN A 83 -3.69 -21.49 28.71
N PHE A 84 -4.05 -20.70 27.70
CA PHE A 84 -4.25 -21.14 26.32
C PHE A 84 -3.67 -20.11 25.35
N VAL A 85 -2.83 -20.55 24.42
CA VAL A 85 -2.30 -19.73 23.34
C VAL A 85 -2.54 -20.43 22.01
N ALA A 86 -3.16 -19.75 21.04
CA ALA A 86 -3.35 -20.25 19.69
C ALA A 86 -2.60 -19.43 18.65
N CYS A 87 -1.89 -20.11 17.75
CA CYS A 87 -1.20 -19.57 16.60
C CYS A 87 -1.92 -20.00 15.32
N HIS A 88 -2.60 -19.06 14.66
CA HIS A 88 -3.39 -19.37 13.46
C HIS A 88 -2.58 -19.28 12.16
N GLN A 89 -1.35 -18.78 12.22
CA GLN A 89 -0.42 -18.71 11.09
C GLN A 89 0.98 -19.15 11.51
N PRO A 90 1.54 -20.23 10.92
CA PRO A 90 2.80 -20.81 11.39
C PRO A 90 4.00 -19.87 11.20
N VAL A 91 3.95 -18.98 10.20
CA VAL A 91 5.01 -17.96 9.95
C VAL A 91 5.24 -17.04 11.14
N PHE A 92 4.24 -16.87 12.02
CA PHE A 92 4.42 -16.03 13.19
C PHE A 92 5.41 -16.60 14.21
N LEU A 93 5.70 -17.91 14.16
CA LEU A 93 6.73 -18.55 15.00
C LEU A 93 8.14 -18.20 14.56
N GLU A 94 8.32 -17.70 13.33
CA GLU A 94 9.59 -17.14 12.85
C GLU A 94 9.82 -15.70 13.35
N ARG A 95 8.90 -15.12 14.14
CA ARG A 95 8.95 -13.70 14.54
C ARG A 95 8.60 -13.40 15.99
N PHE A 96 7.57 -14.03 16.54
CA PHE A 96 7.05 -13.71 17.87
C PHE A 96 7.34 -14.82 18.88
N ASP A 97 7.74 -14.43 20.08
CA ASP A 97 7.82 -15.34 21.22
C ASP A 97 6.42 -15.55 21.83
N MET A 98 5.63 -16.42 21.20
CA MET A 98 4.26 -16.72 21.62
C MET A 98 4.19 -17.58 22.89
N LEU A 99 5.30 -18.18 23.30
CA LEU A 99 5.36 -19.06 24.48
C LEU A 99 5.74 -18.27 25.74
N LYS A 100 6.29 -17.07 25.61
CA LYS A 100 6.53 -16.14 26.73
C LYS A 100 5.32 -16.00 27.67
N PRO A 101 4.09 -15.69 27.19
CA PRO A 101 2.93 -15.58 28.07
C PRO A 101 2.37 -16.92 28.54
N LEU A 102 2.76 -18.07 27.95
CA LEU A 102 2.18 -19.37 28.30
C LEU A 102 2.63 -19.78 29.71
N VAL A 103 1.68 -20.18 30.55
CA VAL A 103 1.96 -20.75 31.89
C VAL A 103 2.46 -22.20 31.78
N PRO A 104 3.21 -22.71 32.77
CA PRO A 104 3.58 -24.13 32.80
C PRO A 104 2.34 -25.05 32.74
N GLY A 105 2.39 -26.09 31.91
CA GLY A 105 1.27 -27.00 31.66
C GLY A 105 0.16 -26.41 30.77
N GLY A 106 0.31 -25.17 30.30
CA GLY A 106 -0.65 -24.49 29.43
C GLY A 106 -0.77 -25.14 28.05
N ILE A 107 -1.85 -24.81 27.35
CA ILE A 107 -2.15 -25.35 26.01
C ILE A 107 -1.61 -24.43 24.93
N PHE A 108 -0.86 -25.01 23.99
CA PHE A 108 -0.43 -24.34 22.76
C PHE A 108 -1.08 -25.00 21.54
N LEU A 109 -1.89 -24.24 20.79
CA LEU A 109 -2.56 -24.72 19.57
C LEU A 109 -1.92 -24.09 18.34
N LEU A 110 -1.51 -24.90 17.36
CA LEU A 110 -0.93 -24.44 16.10
C LEU A 110 -1.76 -24.88 14.89
N ASN A 111 -2.10 -23.91 14.03
CA ASN A 111 -2.53 -24.19 12.66
C ASN A 111 -1.30 -24.35 11.76
N ALA A 112 -1.08 -25.54 11.21
CA ALA A 112 0.04 -25.80 10.32
C ALA A 112 -0.30 -26.88 9.28
N PRO A 113 0.29 -26.82 8.06
CA PRO A 113 0.05 -27.80 7.00
C PRO A 113 0.89 -29.08 7.20
N TYR A 114 1.10 -29.50 8.45
CA TYR A 114 1.95 -30.63 8.81
C TYR A 114 1.19 -31.59 9.71
N SER A 115 1.44 -32.89 9.57
CA SER A 115 0.88 -33.90 10.47
C SER A 115 1.47 -33.81 11.88
N LYS A 116 0.83 -34.48 12.85
CA LYS A 116 1.33 -34.59 14.23
C LYS A 116 2.74 -35.21 14.31
N ASP A 117 3.10 -36.04 13.35
CA ASP A 117 4.37 -36.75 13.30
C ASP A 117 5.49 -35.91 12.63
N GLU A 118 5.11 -34.95 11.78
CA GLU A 118 6.06 -34.09 11.06
C GLU A 118 6.28 -32.74 11.72
N VAL A 119 5.24 -32.16 12.34
CA VAL A 119 5.22 -30.75 12.77
C VAL A 119 6.37 -30.42 13.72
N TRP A 120 6.75 -31.34 14.61
CA TRP A 120 7.83 -31.11 15.57
C TRP A 120 9.13 -30.73 14.85
N SER A 121 9.50 -31.46 13.79
CA SER A 121 10.71 -31.21 12.99
C SER A 121 10.71 -29.89 12.22
N LYS A 122 9.54 -29.24 12.08
CA LYS A 122 9.36 -27.98 11.36
C LYS A 122 9.40 -26.76 12.28
N LEU A 123 9.30 -26.95 13.59
CA LEU A 123 9.33 -25.85 14.55
C LEU A 123 10.75 -25.29 14.69
N PRO A 124 10.92 -23.96 14.83
CA PRO A 124 12.20 -23.38 15.21
C PRO A 124 12.68 -23.90 16.58
N ARG A 125 14.00 -24.00 16.77
CA ARG A 125 14.62 -24.51 18.01
C ARG A 125 14.10 -23.82 19.27
N ARG A 126 14.10 -22.48 19.28
CA ARG A 126 13.58 -21.68 20.41
C ARG A 126 12.11 -21.98 20.76
N VAL A 127 11.29 -22.34 19.77
CA VAL A 127 9.89 -22.73 20.01
C VAL A 127 9.82 -24.10 20.65
N GLN A 128 10.62 -25.07 20.20
CA GLN A 128 10.72 -26.38 20.84
C GLN A 128 11.18 -26.25 22.29
N GLU A 129 12.26 -25.50 22.55
CA GLU A 129 12.77 -25.23 23.90
C GLU A 129 11.71 -24.60 24.80
N GLY A 130 10.96 -23.62 24.29
CA GLY A 130 9.86 -23.01 25.03
C GLY A 130 8.75 -24.01 25.38
N LEU A 131 8.35 -24.89 24.45
CA LEU A 131 7.32 -25.90 24.70
C LEU A 131 7.78 -26.89 25.79
N ILE A 132 9.05 -27.31 25.75
CA ILE A 132 9.67 -28.20 26.73
C ILE A 132 9.74 -27.54 28.10
N GLN A 133 10.30 -26.34 28.17
CA GLN A 133 10.47 -25.59 29.43
C GLN A 133 9.12 -25.35 30.12
N LYS A 134 8.08 -25.04 29.33
CA LYS A 134 6.73 -24.82 29.84
C LYS A 134 5.98 -26.12 30.10
N LYS A 135 6.52 -27.29 29.77
CA LYS A 135 5.79 -28.58 29.79
C LYS A 135 4.42 -28.44 29.10
N ALA A 136 4.41 -27.77 27.95
CA ALA A 136 3.20 -27.35 27.28
C ALA A 136 2.43 -28.56 26.73
N ARG A 137 1.10 -28.46 26.72
CA ARG A 137 0.24 -29.40 25.99
C ARG A 137 0.08 -28.90 24.56
N PHE A 138 0.76 -29.55 23.63
CA PHE A 138 0.86 -29.06 22.25
C PHE A 138 -0.16 -29.75 21.33
N TYR A 139 -0.94 -28.95 20.61
CA TYR A 139 -1.93 -29.42 19.64
C TYR A 139 -1.68 -28.83 18.25
N VAL A 140 -1.92 -29.62 17.20
CA VAL A 140 -1.80 -29.20 15.80
C VAL A 140 -3.06 -29.54 15.01
N ILE A 141 -3.36 -28.71 14.02
CA ILE A 141 -4.38 -28.95 12.99
C ILE A 141 -3.99 -28.29 11.67
N ASP A 142 -4.29 -28.93 10.54
CA ASP A 142 -4.29 -28.27 9.23
C ASP A 142 -5.68 -27.68 8.94
N ALA A 143 -5.94 -26.50 9.50
CA ALA A 143 -7.25 -25.88 9.39
C ALA A 143 -7.57 -25.45 7.94
N VAL A 144 -6.55 -25.19 7.12
CA VAL A 144 -6.74 -24.80 5.72
C VAL A 144 -7.21 -26.00 4.90
N ARG A 145 -6.60 -27.18 5.09
CA ARG A 145 -7.06 -28.43 4.45
C ARG A 145 -8.48 -28.77 4.88
N VAL A 146 -8.76 -28.76 6.18
CA VAL A 146 -10.10 -29.05 6.72
C VAL A 146 -11.14 -28.08 6.13
N ALA A 147 -10.83 -26.78 6.06
CA ALA A 147 -11.73 -25.80 5.45
C ALA A 147 -12.01 -26.07 3.97
N ARG A 148 -11.01 -26.51 3.22
CA ARG A 148 -11.16 -26.85 1.80
C ARG A 148 -12.03 -28.09 1.62
N GLU A 149 -11.76 -29.15 2.36
CA GLU A 149 -12.47 -30.43 2.29
C GLU A 149 -13.92 -30.31 2.74
N THR A 150 -14.23 -29.41 3.69
CA THR A 150 -15.61 -29.16 4.13
C THR A 150 -16.33 -28.08 3.30
N GLY A 151 -15.71 -27.58 2.22
CA GLY A 151 -16.31 -26.58 1.33
C GLY A 151 -16.41 -25.16 1.90
N MET A 152 -15.62 -24.83 2.93
CA MET A 152 -15.49 -23.48 3.51
C MET A 152 -14.41 -22.63 2.81
N GLY A 153 -13.71 -23.18 1.81
CA GLY A 153 -12.64 -22.51 1.09
C GLY A 153 -11.39 -22.38 1.95
N GLY A 154 -10.84 -21.16 2.07
CA GLY A 154 -9.67 -20.88 2.91
C GLY A 154 -9.99 -20.33 4.31
N ARG A 155 -11.26 -20.37 4.75
CA ARG A 155 -11.67 -19.75 6.03
C ARG A 155 -11.48 -20.73 7.19
N ILE A 156 -10.50 -20.43 8.04
CA ILE A 156 -10.14 -21.27 9.19
C ILE A 156 -10.86 -20.90 10.49
N ASN A 157 -11.60 -19.79 10.50
CA ASN A 157 -12.18 -19.20 11.72
C ASN A 157 -13.08 -20.15 12.51
N THR A 158 -14.02 -20.85 11.86
CA THR A 158 -14.92 -21.83 12.53
C THR A 158 -14.14 -23.04 13.07
N ILE A 159 -13.09 -23.46 12.37
CA ILE A 159 -12.25 -24.60 12.74
C ILE A 159 -11.45 -24.24 13.99
N MET A 160 -10.72 -23.13 13.95
CA MET A 160 -9.92 -22.68 15.11
C MET A 160 -10.80 -22.35 16.32
N GLN A 161 -12.00 -21.82 16.11
CA GLN A 161 -12.98 -21.62 17.18
C GLN A 161 -13.39 -22.95 17.83
N THR A 162 -13.65 -23.98 17.01
CA THR A 162 -13.99 -25.32 17.51
C THR A 162 -12.86 -25.92 18.34
N CYS A 163 -11.60 -25.78 17.89
CA CYS A 163 -10.43 -26.20 18.66
C CYS A 163 -10.36 -25.50 20.03
N PHE A 164 -10.62 -24.19 20.08
CA PHE A 164 -10.64 -23.45 21.35
C PHE A 164 -11.66 -24.01 22.34
N PHE A 165 -12.91 -24.21 21.92
CA PHE A 165 -13.95 -24.77 22.78
C PHE A 165 -13.64 -26.20 23.24
N ALA A 166 -12.99 -27.00 22.39
CA ALA A 166 -12.61 -28.37 22.72
C ALA A 166 -11.46 -28.45 23.74
N LEU A 167 -10.57 -27.44 23.77
CA LEU A 167 -9.31 -27.49 24.52
C LEU A 167 -9.27 -26.58 25.75
N ALA A 168 -9.89 -25.39 25.70
CA ALA A 168 -9.65 -24.34 26.69
C ALA A 168 -10.27 -24.58 28.07
N GLY A 169 -11.09 -25.62 28.23
CA GLY A 169 -11.67 -25.99 29.53
C GLY A 169 -12.69 -25.01 30.10
N VAL A 170 -13.19 -24.05 29.29
CA VAL A 170 -14.23 -23.09 29.73
C VAL A 170 -15.57 -23.80 29.99
N LEU A 171 -15.84 -24.85 29.24
CA LEU A 171 -17.01 -25.71 29.35
C LEU A 171 -16.59 -27.18 29.26
N PRO A 172 -17.36 -28.12 29.86
CA PRO A 172 -17.21 -29.54 29.55
C PRO A 172 -17.32 -29.77 28.04
N ARG A 173 -16.44 -30.62 27.49
CA ARG A 173 -16.26 -30.82 26.04
C ARG A 173 -17.57 -31.07 25.29
N ASP A 174 -18.43 -31.95 25.80
CA ASP A 174 -19.68 -32.32 25.13
C ASP A 174 -20.67 -31.14 25.08
N LYS A 175 -20.78 -30.39 26.20
CA LYS A 175 -21.60 -29.18 26.26
C LYS A 175 -21.05 -28.08 25.34
N ALA A 176 -19.73 -27.96 25.23
CA ALA A 176 -19.10 -26.98 24.34
C ALA A 176 -19.45 -27.26 22.87
N ILE A 177 -19.38 -28.53 22.44
CA ILE A 177 -19.72 -28.96 21.07
C ILE A 177 -21.20 -28.73 20.77
N GLU A 178 -22.08 -29.06 21.73
CA GLU A 178 -23.53 -28.83 21.61
C GLU A 178 -23.85 -27.34 21.40
N GLN A 179 -23.25 -26.46 22.22
CA GLN A 179 -23.44 -25.02 22.16
C GLN A 179 -22.93 -24.41 20.84
N ILE A 180 -21.79 -24.87 20.32
CA ILE A 180 -21.28 -24.45 19.01
C ILE A 180 -22.29 -24.82 17.90
N LYS A 181 -22.76 -26.06 17.88
CA LYS A 181 -23.74 -26.52 16.87
C LYS A 181 -25.06 -25.75 16.98
N TYR A 182 -25.51 -25.44 18.19
CA TYR A 182 -26.68 -24.58 18.44
C TYR A 182 -26.47 -23.15 17.91
N ALA A 183 -25.34 -22.51 18.23
CA ALA A 183 -25.02 -21.16 17.78
C ALA A 183 -24.90 -21.06 16.24
N ILE A 184 -24.35 -22.10 15.59
CA ILE A 184 -24.30 -22.20 14.13
C ILE A 184 -25.72 -22.22 13.54
N LYS A 185 -26.63 -23.04 14.09
CA LYS A 185 -28.04 -23.08 13.64
C LYS A 185 -28.72 -21.71 13.80
N LYS A 186 -28.56 -21.05 14.96
CA LYS A 186 -29.12 -19.72 15.23
C LYS A 186 -28.59 -18.65 14.27
N THR A 187 -27.28 -18.66 14.00
CA THR A 187 -26.61 -17.63 13.19
C THR A 187 -26.82 -17.82 11.69
N TYR A 188 -26.75 -19.07 11.21
CA TYR A 188 -26.74 -19.40 9.78
C TYR A 188 -28.06 -19.99 9.27
N GLY A 189 -29.04 -20.25 10.14
CA GLY A 189 -30.35 -20.77 9.72
C GLY A 189 -31.04 -19.90 8.66
N ARG A 190 -30.89 -18.58 8.76
CA ARG A 190 -31.41 -17.62 7.76
C ARG A 190 -30.70 -17.65 6.40
N LYS A 191 -29.53 -18.30 6.31
CA LYS A 191 -28.74 -18.40 5.07
C LYS A 191 -28.94 -19.72 4.32
N GLY A 192 -29.79 -20.61 4.84
CA GLY A 192 -30.14 -21.89 4.21
C GLY A 192 -29.46 -23.09 4.86
N GLU A 193 -30.12 -24.24 4.77
CA GLU A 193 -29.77 -25.47 5.49
C GLU A 193 -28.46 -26.12 5.01
N GLU A 194 -28.09 -25.91 3.75
CA GLU A 194 -26.80 -26.35 3.19
C GLU A 194 -25.61 -25.68 3.90
N ILE A 195 -25.71 -24.38 4.19
CA ILE A 195 -24.66 -23.62 4.89
C ILE A 195 -24.55 -24.10 6.34
N VAL A 196 -25.68 -24.36 7.00
CA VAL A 196 -25.71 -24.91 8.36
C VAL A 196 -25.02 -26.29 8.38
N ARG A 197 -25.38 -27.17 7.44
CA ARG A 197 -24.77 -28.51 7.31
C ARG A 197 -23.27 -28.45 7.09
N LYS A 198 -22.78 -27.58 6.20
CA LYS A 198 -21.35 -27.36 5.96
C LYS A 198 -20.60 -26.92 7.21
N ASN A 199 -21.19 -26.01 8.00
CA ASN A 199 -20.58 -25.56 9.25
C ASN A 199 -20.57 -26.66 10.33
N ILE A 200 -21.63 -27.48 10.43
CA ILE A 200 -21.66 -28.62 11.36
C ILE A 200 -20.62 -29.68 10.96
N ALA A 201 -20.55 -30.02 9.68
CA ALA A 201 -19.54 -30.95 9.16
C ALA A 201 -18.11 -30.44 9.44
N ALA A 202 -17.88 -29.13 9.34
CA ALA A 202 -16.61 -28.53 9.70
C ALA A 202 -16.26 -28.72 11.19
N VAL A 203 -17.23 -28.59 12.10
CA VAL A 203 -17.03 -28.85 13.54
C VAL A 203 -16.59 -30.30 13.75
N ASP A 204 -17.29 -31.26 13.17
CA ASP A 204 -17.00 -32.68 13.35
C ASP A 204 -15.63 -33.07 12.75
N GLN A 205 -15.33 -32.58 11.54
CA GLN A 205 -14.03 -32.80 10.89
C GLN A 205 -12.88 -32.12 11.63
N THR A 206 -13.13 -30.96 12.26
CA THR A 206 -12.14 -30.30 13.12
C THR A 206 -11.73 -31.21 14.27
N LEU A 207 -12.71 -31.78 14.99
CA LEU A 207 -12.42 -32.64 16.14
C LEU A 207 -11.69 -33.92 15.74
N ALA A 208 -11.97 -34.47 14.55
CA ALA A 208 -11.28 -35.64 14.02
C ALA A 208 -9.85 -35.35 13.54
N ASN A 209 -9.54 -34.10 13.19
CA ASN A 209 -8.24 -33.67 12.67
C ASN A 209 -7.42 -32.83 13.68
N LEU A 210 -7.88 -32.71 14.93
CA LEU A 210 -7.17 -32.03 16.00
C LEU A 210 -6.34 -33.06 16.76
N PHE A 211 -5.02 -32.95 16.67
CA PHE A 211 -4.11 -33.94 17.23
C PHE A 211 -3.24 -33.33 18.34
N GLU A 212 -3.09 -34.08 19.44
CA GLU A 212 -2.06 -33.81 20.44
C GLU A 212 -0.71 -34.32 19.94
N VAL A 213 0.32 -33.50 20.10
CA VAL A 213 1.70 -33.82 19.73
C VAL A 213 2.48 -34.03 21.03
N PRO A 214 3.01 -35.23 21.28
CA PRO A 214 3.87 -35.47 22.44
C PRO A 214 5.08 -34.54 22.40
N VAL A 215 5.28 -33.74 23.45
CA VAL A 215 6.45 -32.86 23.58
C VAL A 215 7.62 -33.70 24.11
N PRO A 216 8.72 -33.87 23.35
CA PRO A 216 9.93 -34.58 23.79
C PRO A 216 10.63 -33.89 24.97
N GLN A 217 11.65 -34.52 25.54
CA GLN A 217 12.46 -33.92 26.62
C GLN A 217 13.52 -32.94 26.10
N GLU A 218 13.90 -33.04 24.82
CA GLU A 218 14.98 -32.26 24.22
C GLU A 218 14.54 -31.64 22.89
N ALA A 219 15.08 -30.45 22.60
CA ALA A 219 14.90 -29.79 21.31
C ALA A 219 15.78 -30.47 20.26
N THR A 220 15.21 -30.79 19.10
CA THR A 220 15.86 -31.50 18.00
C THR A 220 16.02 -30.67 16.72
N SER A 221 15.42 -29.47 16.68
CA SER A 221 15.43 -28.62 15.49
C SER A 221 16.78 -27.93 15.27
N ASN A 222 17.19 -27.84 14.01
CA ASN A 222 18.31 -27.00 13.55
C ASN A 222 17.83 -25.70 12.88
N VAL A 223 16.52 -25.47 12.87
CA VAL A 223 15.94 -24.24 12.30
C VAL A 223 15.96 -23.17 13.37
N GLU A 224 16.74 -22.11 13.15
CA GLU A 224 16.77 -20.94 14.02
C GLU A 224 15.72 -19.91 13.59
N ILE A 225 15.26 -19.12 14.55
CA ILE A 225 14.44 -17.94 14.25
C ILE A 225 15.36 -16.91 13.56
N PRO A 226 15.01 -16.43 12.35
CA PRO A 226 15.81 -15.43 11.66
C PRO A 226 15.99 -14.17 12.51
N GLU A 227 17.18 -13.58 12.45
CA GLU A 227 17.42 -12.29 13.10
C GLU A 227 16.50 -11.22 12.49
N VAL A 228 15.79 -10.49 13.35
CA VAL A 228 14.89 -9.42 12.92
C VAL A 228 15.70 -8.31 12.27
N PHE A 229 15.33 -7.96 11.05
CA PHE A 229 16.01 -6.95 10.23
C PHE A 229 17.51 -7.23 10.07
N ALA A 230 17.85 -8.50 9.78
CA ALA A 230 19.21 -8.92 9.47
C ALA A 230 19.86 -7.99 8.41
N GLY A 231 21.08 -7.53 8.68
CA GLY A 231 21.82 -6.62 7.80
C GLY A 231 21.36 -5.16 7.80
N ALA A 232 20.36 -4.79 8.60
CA ALA A 232 19.92 -3.39 8.72
C ALA A 232 20.87 -2.55 9.61
N PRO A 233 20.88 -1.21 9.44
CA PRO A 233 21.58 -0.30 10.33
C PRO A 233 21.19 -0.49 11.80
N ALA A 234 22.11 -0.19 12.72
CA ALA A 234 21.94 -0.47 14.15
C ALA A 234 20.63 0.06 14.74
N TYR A 235 20.21 1.29 14.41
CA TYR A 235 18.93 1.84 14.87
C TYR A 235 17.73 1.05 14.34
N ALA A 236 17.71 0.74 13.03
CA ALA A 236 16.64 -0.04 12.43
C ALA A 236 16.55 -1.44 13.06
N LYS A 237 17.69 -2.10 13.27
CA LYS A 237 17.75 -3.43 13.87
C LYS A 237 17.34 -3.44 15.36
N ASN A 238 17.97 -2.58 16.17
CA ASN A 238 17.88 -2.65 17.63
C ASN A 238 16.66 -1.92 18.21
N VAL A 239 16.09 -0.96 17.49
CA VAL A 239 14.90 -0.18 17.91
C VAL A 239 13.69 -0.61 17.08
N LEU A 240 13.73 -0.38 15.77
CA LEU A 240 12.58 -0.64 14.90
C LEU A 240 12.26 -2.14 14.78
N GLY A 241 13.30 -2.99 14.75
CA GLY A 241 13.17 -4.44 14.77
C GLY A 241 12.53 -4.96 16.05
N ARG A 242 12.83 -4.37 17.21
CA ARG A 242 12.18 -4.74 18.48
C ARG A 242 10.70 -4.36 18.50
N ILE A 243 10.35 -3.18 17.98
CA ILE A 243 8.94 -2.79 17.81
C ILE A 243 8.23 -3.78 16.86
N TYR A 244 8.86 -4.12 15.73
CA TYR A 244 8.32 -5.08 14.77
C TYR A 244 8.13 -6.49 15.36
N ALA A 245 9.00 -6.89 16.29
CA ALA A 245 8.92 -8.14 17.03
C ALA A 245 7.94 -8.12 18.22
N ASN A 246 7.14 -7.05 18.38
CA ASN A 246 6.20 -6.84 19.48
C ASN A 246 6.89 -6.75 20.87
N ASP A 247 8.07 -6.13 20.90
CA ASP A 247 8.90 -5.89 22.08
C ASP A 247 9.27 -4.40 22.22
N GLY A 248 8.40 -3.53 21.69
CA GLY A 248 8.60 -2.08 21.66
C GLY A 248 8.46 -1.40 23.03
N ASP A 249 7.55 -1.88 23.89
CA ASP A 249 7.32 -1.33 25.23
C ASP A 249 8.54 -1.45 26.17
N ALA A 250 9.47 -2.36 25.86
CA ALA A 250 10.70 -2.54 26.60
C ALA A 250 11.87 -1.66 26.09
N LEU A 251 11.61 -0.71 25.19
CA LEU A 251 12.59 0.29 24.76
C LEU A 251 12.51 1.52 25.68
N PRO A 252 13.64 2.02 26.22
CA PRO A 252 13.64 3.25 27.00
C PRO A 252 13.37 4.48 26.12
N VAL A 253 12.92 5.58 26.74
CA VAL A 253 12.66 6.87 26.06
C VAL A 253 13.88 7.37 25.27
N SER A 254 15.09 7.11 25.77
CA SER A 254 16.36 7.49 25.12
C SER A 254 16.61 6.83 23.76
N CYS A 255 15.84 5.81 23.39
CA CYS A 255 15.93 5.18 22.07
C CYS A 255 15.20 5.96 20.97
N PHE A 256 14.42 6.99 21.31
CA PHE A 256 13.57 7.71 20.35
C PHE A 256 14.04 9.15 20.13
N PRO A 257 13.96 9.66 18.90
CA PRO A 257 14.31 11.04 18.59
C PRO A 257 13.24 11.99 19.18
N PRO A 258 13.64 13.16 19.72
CA PRO A 258 12.72 14.05 20.44
C PRO A 258 11.70 14.74 19.52
N ASP A 259 11.97 14.80 18.21
CA ASP A 259 11.12 15.42 17.18
C ASP A 259 10.26 14.39 16.43
N GLY A 260 10.40 13.09 16.74
CA GLY A 260 9.69 12.02 16.06
C GLY A 260 10.17 11.76 14.62
N THR A 261 11.38 12.18 14.23
CA THR A 261 11.92 11.92 12.89
C THR A 261 12.49 10.51 12.78
N PHE A 262 11.88 9.65 11.96
CA PHE A 262 12.34 8.25 11.77
C PHE A 262 13.13 8.06 10.47
N PRO A 263 14.06 7.09 10.43
CA PRO A 263 14.75 6.75 9.19
C PRO A 263 13.80 6.16 8.16
N THR A 264 14.12 6.45 6.91
CA THR A 264 13.39 5.94 5.74
C THR A 264 13.95 4.58 5.28
N ALA A 265 13.35 3.98 4.25
CA ALA A 265 13.79 2.74 3.62
C ALA A 265 13.82 1.54 4.57
N THR A 266 12.89 1.46 5.51
CA THR A 266 12.89 0.41 6.55
C THR A 266 11.98 -0.77 6.23
N ALA A 267 10.99 -0.61 5.34
CA ALA A 267 10.10 -1.69 4.93
C ALA A 267 10.83 -2.85 4.21
N GLN A 268 11.98 -2.57 3.58
CA GLN A 268 12.78 -3.59 2.88
C GLN A 268 13.27 -4.73 3.79
N TYR A 269 13.33 -4.49 5.11
CA TYR A 269 13.80 -5.45 6.10
C TYR A 269 12.70 -6.34 6.68
N GLU A 270 11.42 -6.07 6.40
CA GLU A 270 10.31 -6.79 7.05
C GLU A 270 10.18 -8.24 6.61
N LYS A 271 10.29 -8.49 5.30
CA LYS A 271 10.14 -9.80 4.64
C LYS A 271 8.97 -10.61 5.21
N ARG A 272 7.78 -10.00 5.21
CA ARG A 272 6.57 -10.44 5.95
C ARG A 272 6.09 -11.85 5.59
N ASN A 273 6.42 -12.33 4.39
CA ASN A 273 6.14 -13.65 3.87
C ASN A 273 4.66 -14.07 3.96
N LEU A 274 3.78 -13.29 3.34
CA LEU A 274 2.33 -13.45 3.47
C LEU A 274 1.67 -14.28 2.37
N ALA A 275 2.28 -14.34 1.19
CA ALA A 275 1.65 -14.91 0.01
C ALA A 275 1.71 -16.45 0.00
N LEU A 276 0.56 -17.10 -0.18
CA LEU A 276 0.50 -18.54 -0.41
C LEU A 276 0.97 -18.94 -1.82
N GLU A 277 0.77 -18.04 -2.78
CA GLU A 277 1.21 -18.17 -4.16
C GLU A 277 1.96 -16.91 -4.60
N ILE A 278 2.99 -17.08 -5.42
CA ILE A 278 3.78 -15.98 -5.99
C ILE A 278 3.79 -16.05 -7.52
N PRO A 279 3.95 -14.91 -8.22
CA PRO A 279 4.08 -14.91 -9.66
C PRO A 279 5.42 -15.51 -10.10
N VAL A 280 5.39 -16.38 -11.11
CA VAL A 280 6.57 -16.98 -11.75
C VAL A 280 6.64 -16.50 -13.19
N TRP A 281 7.80 -15.97 -13.58
CA TRP A 281 8.07 -15.42 -14.90
C TRP A 281 8.41 -16.52 -15.92
N ASP A 282 7.84 -16.41 -17.12
CA ASP A 282 8.19 -17.18 -18.33
C ASP A 282 8.83 -16.24 -19.36
N GLU A 283 10.15 -16.34 -19.47
CA GLU A 283 11.01 -15.54 -20.34
C GLU A 283 10.69 -15.71 -21.84
N LYS A 284 10.20 -16.88 -22.26
CA LYS A 284 9.92 -17.17 -23.68
C LYS A 284 8.65 -16.47 -24.14
N THR A 285 7.61 -16.52 -23.31
CA THR A 285 6.31 -15.87 -23.59
C THR A 285 6.38 -14.35 -23.38
N CYS A 286 7.25 -13.86 -22.50
CA CYS A 286 7.29 -12.46 -22.11
C CYS A 286 7.63 -11.50 -23.26
N ILE A 287 6.80 -10.47 -23.43
CA ILE A 287 7.01 -9.39 -24.41
C ILE A 287 7.69 -8.15 -23.83
N GLN A 288 8.13 -8.19 -22.55
CA GLN A 288 8.84 -7.11 -21.87
C GLN A 288 8.09 -5.77 -21.86
N CYS A 289 6.78 -5.80 -21.61
CA CYS A 289 5.92 -4.59 -21.65
C CYS A 289 5.89 -3.76 -20.36
N GLY A 290 6.40 -4.27 -19.24
CA GLY A 290 6.39 -3.57 -17.94
C GLY A 290 5.03 -3.51 -17.22
N LYS A 291 3.93 -3.98 -17.82
CA LYS A 291 2.57 -3.89 -17.21
C LYS A 291 2.44 -4.61 -15.87
N CYS A 292 3.10 -5.76 -15.70
CA CYS A 292 3.12 -6.48 -14.43
C CYS A 292 3.88 -5.72 -13.33
N VAL A 293 4.86 -4.90 -13.69
CA VAL A 293 5.67 -4.07 -12.78
C VAL A 293 4.92 -2.79 -12.41
N ILE A 294 4.28 -2.10 -13.37
CA ILE A 294 3.55 -0.86 -13.07
C ILE A 294 2.37 -1.09 -12.15
N ILE A 295 1.60 -2.17 -12.35
CA ILE A 295 0.38 -2.43 -11.57
C ILE A 295 0.68 -2.98 -10.17
N CYS A 296 1.92 -3.41 -9.89
CA CYS A 296 2.22 -4.03 -8.60
C CYS A 296 2.09 -3.03 -7.45
N PRO A 297 1.18 -3.24 -6.48
CA PRO A 297 0.95 -2.31 -5.38
C PRO A 297 2.07 -2.30 -4.32
N HIS A 298 2.95 -3.30 -4.32
CA HIS A 298 3.99 -3.45 -3.29
C HIS A 298 5.41 -3.40 -3.84
N ALA A 299 5.58 -3.10 -5.13
CA ALA A 299 6.88 -3.18 -5.81
C ALA A 299 7.61 -4.53 -5.61
N SER A 300 6.84 -5.61 -5.40
CA SER A 300 7.33 -6.97 -5.16
C SER A 300 7.66 -7.72 -6.46
N ILE A 301 7.50 -7.08 -7.60
CA ILE A 301 7.94 -7.54 -8.92
C ILE A 301 8.59 -6.35 -9.62
N ARG A 302 9.82 -6.55 -10.10
CA ARG A 302 10.62 -5.50 -10.73
C ARG A 302 11.30 -6.02 -11.97
N SER A 303 11.73 -5.10 -12.82
CA SER A 303 12.54 -5.41 -13.98
C SER A 303 13.83 -4.62 -14.01
N LYS A 304 14.92 -5.23 -14.48
CA LYS A 304 16.19 -4.58 -14.77
C LYS A 304 16.67 -4.92 -16.16
N VAL A 305 17.47 -4.02 -16.72
CA VAL A 305 18.25 -4.22 -17.94
C VAL A 305 19.71 -3.95 -17.62
N TYR A 306 20.60 -4.86 -18.01
CA TYR A 306 22.00 -4.85 -17.58
C TYR A 306 22.90 -5.58 -18.57
N ASP A 307 24.21 -5.35 -18.45
CA ASP A 307 25.21 -5.96 -19.31
C ASP A 307 25.29 -7.49 -19.09
N PRO A 308 25.43 -8.33 -20.15
CA PRO A 308 25.50 -9.78 -19.99
C PRO A 308 26.66 -10.27 -19.11
N SER A 309 27.77 -9.53 -19.02
CA SER A 309 28.94 -9.90 -18.19
C SER A 309 28.61 -10.01 -16.70
N LEU A 310 27.55 -9.32 -16.25
CA LEU A 310 27.11 -9.34 -14.86
C LEU A 310 26.41 -10.65 -14.46
N LEU A 311 26.13 -11.55 -15.40
CA LEU A 311 25.52 -12.86 -15.12
C LEU A 311 26.52 -13.94 -14.71
N LYS A 312 27.81 -13.63 -14.64
CA LYS A 312 28.86 -14.63 -14.31
C LYS A 312 28.60 -15.34 -12.98
N ASP A 313 28.16 -14.59 -11.97
CA ASP A 313 27.91 -15.08 -10.61
C ASP A 313 26.40 -15.25 -10.32
N ALA A 314 25.56 -15.29 -11.37
CA ALA A 314 24.13 -15.46 -11.21
C ALA A 314 23.79 -16.84 -10.61
N PRO A 315 22.86 -16.92 -9.64
CA PRO A 315 22.34 -18.21 -9.19
C PRO A 315 21.87 -19.07 -10.37
N PRO A 316 22.02 -20.40 -10.34
CA PRO A 316 21.61 -21.28 -11.45
C PRO A 316 20.13 -21.15 -11.85
N THR A 317 19.31 -20.68 -10.91
CA THR A 317 17.88 -20.48 -11.04
C THR A 317 17.49 -19.06 -11.46
N PHE A 318 18.46 -18.16 -11.61
CA PHE A 318 18.22 -16.77 -11.98
C PHE A 318 17.90 -16.66 -13.47
N LYS A 319 16.68 -16.24 -13.77
CA LYS A 319 16.20 -16.16 -15.15
C LYS A 319 16.62 -14.85 -15.81
N SER A 320 16.98 -14.92 -17.09
CA SER A 320 17.23 -13.74 -17.92
C SER A 320 16.78 -14.00 -19.37
N ALA A 321 16.53 -12.92 -20.11
CA ALA A 321 16.22 -12.93 -21.54
C ALA A 321 16.99 -11.80 -22.24
N ASP A 322 17.14 -11.85 -23.55
CA ASP A 322 17.69 -10.71 -24.30
C ASP A 322 16.72 -9.53 -24.25
N ALA A 323 17.26 -8.33 -24.02
CA ALA A 323 16.46 -7.10 -24.03
C ALA A 323 15.90 -6.85 -25.44
N ARG A 324 14.58 -6.62 -25.53
CA ARG A 324 13.86 -6.44 -26.80
C ARG A 324 13.75 -4.99 -27.27
N ALA A 325 14.05 -4.02 -26.40
CA ALA A 325 14.08 -2.62 -26.80
C ALA A 325 15.28 -2.38 -27.72
N PRO A 326 15.12 -1.74 -28.90
CA PRO A 326 16.22 -1.51 -29.85
C PRO A 326 17.42 -0.79 -29.23
N GLU A 327 17.17 0.14 -28.31
CA GLU A 327 18.20 0.94 -27.63
C GLU A 327 19.07 0.11 -26.66
N TRP A 328 18.63 -1.10 -26.31
CA TRP A 328 19.29 -2.01 -25.38
C TRP A 328 19.74 -3.31 -26.06
N LYS A 329 19.93 -3.27 -27.39
CA LYS A 329 20.42 -4.43 -28.16
C LYS A 329 21.74 -4.93 -27.56
N GLY A 330 21.81 -6.25 -27.32
CA GLY A 330 22.97 -6.90 -26.69
C GLY A 330 22.93 -6.94 -25.16
N MET A 331 21.98 -6.27 -24.51
CA MET A 331 21.80 -6.34 -23.06
C MET A 331 20.86 -7.47 -22.63
N LYS A 332 20.88 -7.82 -21.35
CA LYS A 332 19.95 -8.76 -20.72
C LYS A 332 18.84 -8.05 -19.98
N PHE A 333 17.68 -8.68 -19.91
CA PHE A 333 16.48 -8.24 -19.21
C PHE A 333 16.02 -9.34 -18.26
N THR A 334 15.65 -8.97 -17.03
CA THR A 334 15.05 -9.88 -16.05
C THR A 334 13.82 -9.24 -15.42
N ILE A 335 12.78 -10.05 -15.20
CA ILE A 335 11.73 -9.76 -14.23
C ILE A 335 11.96 -10.66 -13.01
N GLN A 336 12.13 -10.05 -11.84
CA GLN A 336 12.38 -10.76 -10.59
C GLN A 336 11.31 -10.42 -9.56
N VAL A 337 10.95 -11.41 -8.74
CA VAL A 337 9.91 -11.31 -7.71
C VAL A 337 10.54 -11.38 -6.34
N ALA A 338 10.16 -10.46 -5.45
CA ALA A 338 10.48 -10.50 -4.04
C ALA A 338 9.48 -11.44 -3.35
N ALA A 339 9.81 -12.73 -3.27
CA ALA A 339 8.87 -13.76 -2.80
C ALA A 339 8.28 -13.46 -1.41
N GLU A 340 9.11 -12.91 -0.51
CA GLU A 340 8.74 -12.64 0.88
C GLU A 340 8.01 -11.31 1.08
N ASP A 341 7.99 -10.44 0.07
CA ASP A 341 7.28 -9.17 0.11
C ASP A 341 6.03 -9.18 -0.79
N CYS A 342 5.87 -10.22 -1.62
CA CYS A 342 4.67 -10.41 -2.41
C CYS A 342 3.47 -10.70 -1.49
N THR A 343 2.31 -10.13 -1.83
CA THR A 343 1.05 -10.37 -1.12
C THR A 343 0.10 -11.31 -1.89
N GLY A 344 0.54 -11.89 -3.01
CA GLY A 344 -0.26 -12.86 -3.79
C GLY A 344 -1.51 -12.30 -4.47
N CYS A 345 -1.61 -10.98 -4.71
CA CYS A 345 -2.85 -10.33 -5.17
C CYS A 345 -3.23 -10.58 -6.65
N VAL A 346 -2.42 -11.32 -7.41
CA VAL A 346 -2.69 -11.73 -8.82
C VAL A 346 -2.75 -10.59 -9.85
N LEU A 347 -2.75 -9.30 -9.47
CA LEU A 347 -2.85 -8.16 -10.41
C LEU A 347 -1.83 -8.23 -11.56
N CYS A 348 -0.58 -8.58 -11.26
CA CYS A 348 0.49 -8.70 -12.27
C CYS A 348 0.20 -9.76 -13.35
N VAL A 349 -0.47 -10.85 -12.97
CA VAL A 349 -0.93 -11.93 -13.87
C VAL A 349 -2.17 -11.49 -14.63
N ASP A 350 -3.12 -10.83 -13.95
CA ASP A 350 -4.36 -10.33 -14.55
C ASP A 350 -4.08 -9.39 -15.72
N VAL A 351 -3.21 -8.39 -15.52
CA VAL A 351 -2.86 -7.40 -16.56
C VAL A 351 -1.88 -7.90 -17.61
N CYS A 352 -1.28 -9.08 -17.43
CA CYS A 352 -0.32 -9.61 -18.39
C CYS A 352 -1.02 -9.88 -19.74
N PRO A 353 -0.61 -9.21 -20.84
CA PRO A 353 -1.27 -9.34 -22.13
C PRO A 353 -0.74 -10.53 -22.95
N ALA A 354 0.45 -11.04 -22.61
CA ALA A 354 1.10 -12.11 -23.34
C ALA A 354 0.54 -13.47 -22.92
N LYS A 355 0.06 -14.23 -23.90
CA LYS A 355 -0.40 -15.62 -23.74
C LYS A 355 0.61 -16.58 -24.36
N ASN A 356 0.81 -17.73 -23.72
CA ASN A 356 1.65 -18.78 -24.25
C ASN A 356 0.97 -19.38 -25.50
N LYS A 357 1.76 -19.64 -26.55
CA LYS A 357 1.23 -20.11 -27.84
C LYS A 357 0.78 -21.57 -27.80
N SER A 358 1.41 -22.38 -26.95
CA SER A 358 1.12 -23.82 -26.80
C SER A 358 -0.02 -24.08 -25.82
N ASP A 359 -0.17 -23.23 -24.81
CA ASP A 359 -1.26 -23.30 -23.83
C ASP A 359 -1.79 -21.89 -23.51
N SER A 360 -2.98 -21.58 -24.02
CA SER A 360 -3.59 -20.25 -23.86
C SER A 360 -4.04 -19.93 -22.43
N SER A 361 -4.07 -20.92 -21.52
CA SER A 361 -4.32 -20.72 -20.09
C SER A 361 -3.10 -20.14 -19.36
N LEU A 362 -1.91 -20.31 -19.93
CA LEU A 362 -0.66 -19.77 -19.40
C LEU A 362 -0.33 -18.41 -20.02
N LYS A 363 0.23 -17.54 -19.19
CA LYS A 363 0.72 -16.21 -19.57
C LYS A 363 2.23 -16.12 -19.40
N ALA A 364 2.82 -14.96 -19.72
CA ALA A 364 4.24 -14.70 -19.41
C ALA A 364 4.55 -14.59 -17.91
N ILE A 365 3.53 -14.50 -17.07
CA ILE A 365 3.67 -14.53 -15.61
C ILE A 365 2.46 -15.24 -15.02
N ASN A 366 2.68 -16.17 -14.10
CA ASN A 366 1.62 -17.05 -13.60
C ASN A 366 1.75 -17.27 -12.09
N MET A 367 0.63 -17.36 -11.37
CA MET A 367 0.66 -17.73 -9.96
C MET A 367 1.08 -19.19 -9.79
N ARG A 368 1.95 -19.46 -8.82
CA ARG A 368 2.34 -20.81 -8.38
C ARG A 368 2.46 -20.85 -6.86
N PRO A 369 2.26 -22.02 -6.23
CA PRO A 369 2.54 -22.20 -4.80
C PRO A 369 3.91 -21.65 -4.42
N GLN A 370 3.96 -20.86 -3.33
CA GLN A 370 5.19 -20.21 -2.90
C GLN A 370 6.23 -21.24 -2.42
N ALA A 371 5.82 -22.27 -1.69
CA ALA A 371 6.67 -23.42 -1.43
C ALA A 371 6.63 -24.34 -2.67
N PRO A 372 7.77 -24.81 -3.21
CA PRO A 372 9.14 -24.74 -2.67
C PRO A 372 9.99 -23.53 -3.13
N LEU A 373 9.41 -22.60 -3.87
CA LEU A 373 10.11 -21.48 -4.54
C LEU A 373 10.71 -20.42 -3.60
N ARG A 374 10.15 -20.20 -2.39
CA ARG A 374 10.55 -19.12 -1.45
C ARG A 374 12.06 -18.95 -1.33
N MET A 375 12.77 -20.03 -0.99
CA MET A 375 14.21 -19.97 -0.69
C MET A 375 15.06 -19.70 -1.93
N GLN A 376 14.68 -20.27 -3.07
CA GLN A 376 15.32 -20.01 -4.36
C GLN A 376 15.12 -18.55 -4.77
N GLU A 377 13.88 -18.08 -4.71
CA GLU A 377 13.54 -16.72 -5.13
C GLU A 377 14.10 -15.65 -4.18
N ARG A 378 14.34 -15.97 -2.90
CA ARG A 378 15.12 -15.12 -1.99
C ARG A 378 16.53 -14.87 -2.53
N LYS A 379 17.25 -15.94 -2.90
CA LYS A 379 18.61 -15.84 -3.48
C LYS A 379 18.61 -15.10 -4.82
N ASN A 380 17.64 -15.40 -5.69
CA ASN A 380 17.48 -14.71 -6.97
C ASN A 380 17.19 -13.21 -6.76
N TRP A 381 16.38 -12.86 -5.74
CA TRP A 381 16.07 -11.48 -5.39
C TRP A 381 17.30 -10.74 -4.85
N GLU A 382 18.09 -11.34 -3.97
CA GLU A 382 19.36 -10.78 -3.49
C GLU A 382 20.33 -10.50 -4.64
N PHE A 383 20.50 -11.46 -5.56
CA PHE A 383 21.32 -11.25 -6.76
C PHE A 383 20.76 -10.12 -7.64
N PHE A 384 19.44 -10.07 -7.86
CA PHE A 384 18.80 -8.99 -8.61
C PHE A 384 19.03 -7.61 -8.00
N LEU A 385 19.01 -7.50 -6.66
CA LEU A 385 19.32 -6.25 -5.97
C LEU A 385 20.78 -5.84 -6.14
N SER A 386 21.71 -6.79 -6.27
CA SER A 386 23.14 -6.51 -6.51
C SER A 386 23.45 -5.96 -7.91
N LEU A 387 22.59 -6.24 -8.89
CA LEU A 387 22.74 -5.69 -10.25
C LEU A 387 22.59 -4.16 -10.23
N PRO A 388 23.38 -3.40 -11.01
CA PRO A 388 23.27 -1.95 -11.06
C PRO A 388 21.91 -1.51 -11.62
N GLU A 389 21.43 -0.36 -11.14
CA GLU A 389 20.28 0.29 -11.75
C GLU A 389 20.68 0.90 -13.11
N MET A 390 19.75 0.90 -14.07
CA MET A 390 19.97 1.55 -15.36
C MET A 390 20.14 3.06 -15.16
N ASP A 391 21.14 3.64 -15.83
CA ASP A 391 21.35 5.09 -15.86
C ASP A 391 20.09 5.79 -16.37
N ARG A 392 19.51 6.66 -15.54
CA ARG A 392 18.24 7.35 -15.82
C ARG A 392 18.30 8.17 -17.11
N ARG A 393 19.48 8.67 -17.50
CA ARG A 393 19.71 9.42 -18.76
C ARG A 393 19.53 8.55 -20.00
N LYS A 394 19.61 7.22 -19.86
CA LYS A 394 19.44 6.24 -20.95
C LYS A 394 18.03 5.66 -21.01
N ILE A 395 17.10 6.19 -20.21
CA ILE A 395 15.71 5.73 -20.11
C ILE A 395 14.79 6.78 -20.74
N LYS A 396 13.98 6.39 -21.73
CA LYS A 396 12.88 7.23 -22.21
C LYS A 396 11.71 7.12 -21.24
N THR A 397 11.61 8.08 -20.32
CA THR A 397 10.60 8.10 -19.25
C THR A 397 9.15 8.14 -19.75
N SER A 398 8.91 8.62 -20.97
CA SER A 398 7.60 8.62 -21.64
C SER A 398 7.17 7.27 -22.19
N VAL A 399 8.07 6.28 -22.25
CA VAL A 399 7.80 4.95 -22.79
C VAL A 399 7.66 3.95 -21.64
N LEU A 400 6.44 3.46 -21.40
CA LEU A 400 6.09 2.61 -20.26
C LEU A 400 7.07 1.45 -20.02
N ARG A 401 7.39 0.67 -21.07
CA ARG A 401 8.30 -0.48 -20.96
C ARG A 401 9.71 -0.11 -20.51
N GLN A 402 10.16 1.11 -20.84
CA GLN A 402 11.47 1.60 -20.41
C GLN A 402 11.36 2.23 -19.02
N GLN A 403 10.35 3.05 -18.78
CA GLN A 403 10.15 3.71 -17.49
C GLN A 403 10.03 2.71 -16.33
N GLN A 404 9.44 1.53 -16.55
CA GLN A 404 9.30 0.50 -15.51
C GLN A 404 10.61 -0.23 -15.14
N VAL A 405 11.74 0.03 -15.80
CA VAL A 405 13.06 -0.45 -15.34
C VAL A 405 13.66 0.43 -14.25
N MET A 406 13.09 1.62 -14.01
CA MET A 406 13.55 2.54 -12.96
C MET A 406 13.22 1.96 -11.59
N ARG A 407 14.17 2.07 -10.65
CA ARG A 407 13.99 1.65 -9.27
C ARG A 407 12.76 2.34 -8.63
N PRO A 408 11.81 1.59 -8.07
CA PRO A 408 10.76 2.17 -7.24
C PRO A 408 11.34 2.65 -5.90
N LEU A 409 10.96 3.85 -5.49
CA LEU A 409 11.30 4.44 -4.18
C LEU A 409 10.10 4.47 -3.23
N PHE A 410 9.07 3.69 -3.55
CA PHE A 410 7.95 3.34 -2.69
C PHE A 410 7.72 1.83 -2.83
N GLU A 411 8.10 1.07 -1.81
CA GLU A 411 8.17 -0.40 -1.86
C GLU A 411 7.66 -1.04 -0.56
N PHE A 412 7.03 -2.22 -0.70
CA PHE A 412 6.69 -3.09 0.43
C PHE A 412 5.79 -2.47 1.52
N SER A 413 4.94 -1.52 1.14
CA SER A 413 4.04 -0.82 2.06
C SER A 413 3.08 -1.75 2.83
N GLY A 414 2.55 -1.26 3.95
CA GLY A 414 1.52 -1.94 4.75
C GLY A 414 0.12 -2.00 4.11
N ALA A 415 -0.02 -1.62 2.84
CA ALA A 415 -1.32 -1.56 2.14
C ALA A 415 -1.91 -2.96 1.89
N CYS A 416 -3.22 -3.00 1.64
CA CYS A 416 -3.95 -4.23 1.32
C CYS A 416 -3.38 -4.95 0.09
N ALA A 417 -3.50 -6.28 0.05
CA ALA A 417 -3.24 -7.05 -1.17
C ALA A 417 -4.11 -6.52 -2.31
N GLY A 418 -3.48 -6.11 -3.43
CA GLY A 418 -4.21 -5.54 -4.55
C GLY A 418 -4.74 -4.13 -4.33
N CYS A 419 -4.12 -3.33 -3.44
CA CYS A 419 -4.52 -1.94 -3.20
C CYS A 419 -4.45 -1.10 -4.48
N GLY A 420 -5.50 -0.30 -4.75
CA GLY A 420 -5.57 0.57 -5.92
C GLY A 420 -4.83 1.90 -5.81
N GLU A 421 -4.35 2.29 -4.63
CA GLU A 421 -3.70 3.59 -4.38
C GLU A 421 -2.18 3.54 -4.66
N THR A 422 -1.51 2.50 -4.15
CA THR A 422 -0.04 2.39 -4.12
C THR A 422 0.66 2.25 -5.48
N PRO A 423 0.06 1.68 -6.55
CA PRO A 423 0.68 1.72 -7.88
C PRO A 423 0.96 3.13 -8.38
N TYR A 424 0.09 4.10 -8.04
CA TYR A 424 0.31 5.50 -8.37
C TYR A 424 1.49 6.09 -7.60
N LEU A 425 1.56 5.85 -6.27
CA LEU A 425 2.69 6.31 -5.44
C LEU A 425 4.03 5.70 -5.86
N LYS A 426 4.01 4.42 -6.26
CA LYS A 426 5.17 3.75 -6.85
C LYS A 426 5.61 4.48 -8.13
N LEU A 427 4.67 4.82 -9.02
CA LEU A 427 4.98 5.52 -10.27
C LEU A 427 5.63 6.90 -10.03
N ILE A 428 5.05 7.75 -9.17
CA ILE A 428 5.68 9.05 -8.84
C ILE A 428 7.05 8.87 -8.19
N SER A 429 7.22 7.87 -7.33
CA SER A 429 8.52 7.59 -6.70
C SER A 429 9.60 7.16 -7.71
N GLN A 430 9.23 6.41 -8.76
CA GLN A 430 10.15 6.02 -9.83
C GLN A 430 10.56 7.25 -10.67
N LEU A 431 9.59 8.10 -11.00
CA LEU A 431 9.80 9.27 -11.85
C LEU A 431 10.55 10.40 -11.14
N PHE A 432 10.18 10.74 -9.90
CA PHE A 432 10.64 11.98 -9.25
C PHE A 432 11.20 11.76 -7.84
N GLY A 433 11.22 10.52 -7.34
CA GLY A 433 11.48 10.22 -5.93
C GLY A 433 12.87 10.64 -5.43
N ASP A 434 13.87 10.73 -6.31
CA ASP A 434 15.22 11.17 -5.95
C ASP A 434 15.33 12.70 -5.69
N ARG A 435 14.25 13.43 -5.94
CA ARG A 435 14.10 14.88 -5.69
C ARG A 435 12.72 15.28 -5.16
N MET A 436 11.95 14.32 -4.65
CA MET A 436 10.57 14.51 -4.18
C MET A 436 10.52 15.00 -2.73
N VAL A 437 9.65 15.96 -2.45
CA VAL A 437 9.23 16.35 -1.10
C VAL A 437 7.72 16.18 -1.01
N ALA A 438 7.27 15.35 -0.08
CA ALA A 438 5.90 14.86 -0.01
C ALA A 438 5.22 15.30 1.29
N ALA A 439 4.20 16.15 1.17
CA ALA A 439 3.19 16.33 2.20
C ALA A 439 2.11 15.26 2.00
N ASN A 440 1.68 14.61 3.07
CA ASN A 440 0.66 13.57 2.99
C ASN A 440 -0.46 13.84 3.97
N ALA A 441 -1.70 13.89 3.48
CA ALA A 441 -2.89 14.01 4.31
C ALA A 441 -3.10 12.73 5.13
N THR A 442 -3.66 12.87 6.32
CA THR A 442 -4.03 11.70 7.14
C THR A 442 -5.08 10.85 6.42
N GLY A 443 -4.83 9.55 6.29
CA GLY A 443 -5.70 8.64 5.54
C GLY A 443 -5.01 7.30 5.27
N CYS A 444 -5.53 6.50 4.32
CA CYS A 444 -4.84 5.27 3.92
C CYS A 444 -3.38 5.50 3.59
N SER A 445 -3.11 6.56 2.80
CA SER A 445 -1.79 6.92 2.31
C SER A 445 -0.79 7.25 3.41
N SER A 446 -1.21 7.91 4.50
CA SER A 446 -0.32 8.10 5.65
C SER A 446 -0.13 6.83 6.47
N ILE A 447 -1.16 5.98 6.59
CA ILE A 447 -1.06 4.72 7.34
C ILE A 447 -0.11 3.75 6.64
N TYR A 448 -0.31 3.40 5.37
CA TYR A 448 0.63 2.50 4.70
C TYR A 448 1.96 3.19 4.33
N GLY A 449 1.99 4.53 4.30
CA GLY A 449 3.14 5.34 3.90
C GLY A 449 4.07 5.77 5.03
N GLY A 450 3.62 5.75 6.28
CA GLY A 450 4.41 6.25 7.42
C GLY A 450 4.09 5.61 8.78
N ASN A 451 3.41 4.46 8.80
CA ASN A 451 3.14 3.77 10.06
C ASN A 451 4.37 3.00 10.58
N LEU A 452 4.88 3.46 11.72
CA LEU A 452 6.00 2.86 12.41
C LEU A 452 5.73 1.39 12.79
N PRO A 453 6.77 0.55 12.83
CA PRO A 453 8.19 0.90 12.83
C PRO A 453 8.86 0.98 11.46
N THR A 454 8.12 0.80 10.36
CA THR A 454 8.72 0.75 9.01
C THR A 454 8.04 1.66 8.01
N THR A 455 8.81 2.28 7.13
CA THR A 455 8.30 3.13 6.04
C THR A 455 8.66 2.53 4.66
N PRO A 456 7.76 2.63 3.67
CA PRO A 456 7.99 2.14 2.31
C PRO A 456 8.81 3.08 1.42
N TRP A 457 9.06 4.31 1.87
CA TRP A 457 9.82 5.30 1.10
C TRP A 457 11.29 4.88 1.07
N ALA A 458 11.81 4.47 -0.08
CA ALA A 458 13.18 3.99 -0.20
C ALA A 458 14.12 5.08 -0.73
N VAL A 459 15.42 4.77 -0.73
CA VAL A 459 16.47 5.62 -1.31
C VAL A 459 17.14 4.92 -2.50
N ASP A 460 17.66 5.73 -3.42
CA ASP A 460 18.50 5.27 -4.52
C ASP A 460 19.92 4.91 -4.03
N ALA A 461 20.78 4.47 -4.96
CA ALA A 461 22.17 4.09 -4.63
C ALA A 461 23.03 5.27 -4.13
N ALA A 462 22.60 6.52 -4.34
CA ALA A 462 23.25 7.72 -3.84
C ALA A 462 22.64 8.21 -2.51
N GLY A 463 21.74 7.42 -1.89
CA GLY A 463 21.07 7.77 -0.63
C GLY A 463 19.95 8.80 -0.78
N ARG A 464 19.49 9.09 -2.00
CA ARG A 464 18.42 10.06 -2.26
C ARG A 464 17.07 9.38 -2.35
N GLY A 465 16.06 9.94 -1.71
CA GLY A 465 14.69 9.45 -1.80
C GLY A 465 13.69 10.50 -1.35
N PRO A 466 12.39 10.17 -1.36
CA PRO A 466 11.34 11.10 -0.98
C PRO A 466 11.49 11.55 0.48
N ALA A 467 11.53 12.87 0.69
CA ALA A 467 11.35 13.45 2.03
C ALA A 467 9.84 13.48 2.30
N TRP A 468 9.36 12.64 3.21
CA TRP A 468 7.93 12.45 3.47
C TRP A 468 7.52 12.96 4.85
N ASN A 469 6.37 13.63 4.92
CA ASN A 469 5.80 14.08 6.19
C ASN A 469 4.26 14.10 6.13
N ASN A 470 3.62 13.71 7.23
CA ASN A 470 2.19 13.84 7.46
C ASN A 470 1.97 14.85 8.59
N SER A 471 1.43 16.02 8.24
CA SER A 471 0.99 17.04 9.21
C SER A 471 -0.35 16.62 9.81
N LEU A 472 -1.48 17.05 9.22
CA LEU A 472 -2.82 16.71 9.69
C LEU A 472 -3.68 16.15 8.55
N PHE A 473 -4.98 15.98 8.82
CA PHE A 473 -5.92 15.51 7.80
C PHE A 473 -6.36 16.64 6.87
N GLU A 474 -6.54 17.83 7.44
CA GLU A 474 -7.16 18.99 6.85
C GLU A 474 -6.20 19.91 6.07
N ASP A 475 -4.91 19.90 6.39
CA ASP A 475 -3.95 20.96 6.00
C ASP A 475 -2.93 20.54 4.92
N CYS A 476 -3.09 19.35 4.32
CA CYS A 476 -2.04 18.78 3.47
C CYS A 476 -1.68 19.65 2.24
N ALA A 477 -2.64 20.40 1.68
CA ALA A 477 -2.37 21.25 0.54
C ALA A 477 -1.50 22.44 0.97
N GLU A 478 -1.92 23.11 2.04
CA GLU A 478 -1.25 24.26 2.66
C GLU A 478 0.14 23.87 3.16
N PHE A 479 0.29 22.66 3.68
CA PHE A 479 1.56 22.12 4.11
C PHE A 479 2.53 21.92 2.93
N ALA A 480 2.04 21.38 1.80
CA ALA A 480 2.82 21.30 0.56
C ALA A 480 3.19 22.69 0.02
N LEU A 481 2.27 23.64 0.08
CA LEU A 481 2.54 25.04 -0.29
C LEU A 481 3.64 25.64 0.59
N GLY A 482 3.63 25.36 1.90
CA GLY A 482 4.69 25.74 2.83
C GLY A 482 6.07 25.21 2.39
N PHE A 483 6.16 23.95 1.97
CA PHE A 483 7.39 23.39 1.40
C PHE A 483 7.83 24.16 0.14
N ARG A 484 6.91 24.43 -0.79
CA ARG A 484 7.23 25.19 -2.01
C ARG A 484 7.73 26.60 -1.70
N VAL A 485 7.07 27.32 -0.80
CA VAL A 485 7.48 28.67 -0.38
C VAL A 485 8.88 28.65 0.26
N SER A 486 9.16 27.67 1.12
CA SER A 486 10.48 27.51 1.74
C SER A 486 11.57 27.22 0.70
N LEU A 487 11.32 26.29 -0.22
CA LEU A 487 12.26 25.92 -1.28
C LEU A 487 12.53 27.08 -2.24
N ASP A 488 11.51 27.88 -2.57
CA ASP A 488 11.67 29.11 -3.37
C ASP A 488 12.56 30.14 -2.66
N ALA A 489 12.37 30.31 -1.36
CA ALA A 489 13.17 31.24 -0.56
C ALA A 489 14.65 30.78 -0.49
N GLN A 490 14.89 29.49 -0.24
CA GLN A 490 16.24 28.93 -0.18
C GLN A 490 16.95 29.01 -1.54
N ALA A 491 16.27 28.70 -2.64
CA ALA A 491 16.84 28.81 -3.98
C ALA A 491 17.20 30.26 -4.34
N ARG A 492 16.33 31.23 -4.02
CA ARG A 492 16.64 32.66 -4.21
C ARG A 492 17.86 33.09 -3.39
N LEU A 493 17.92 32.71 -2.12
CA LEU A 493 19.06 32.99 -1.25
C LEU A 493 20.36 32.38 -1.82
N ALA A 494 20.31 31.13 -2.28
CA ALA A 494 21.45 30.48 -2.91
C ALA A 494 21.94 31.25 -4.15
N CYS A 495 21.02 31.68 -5.03
CA CYS A 495 21.35 32.48 -6.21
C CYS A 495 21.94 33.86 -5.86
N GLU A 496 21.43 34.54 -4.84
CA GLU A 496 21.99 35.82 -4.37
C GLU A 496 23.41 35.65 -3.81
N LEU A 497 23.64 34.62 -3.00
CA LEU A 497 24.95 34.30 -2.45
C LEU A 497 25.93 33.88 -3.54
N LEU A 498 25.50 33.09 -4.53
CA LEU A 498 26.33 32.74 -5.69
C LEU A 498 26.80 33.99 -6.44
N LYS A 499 25.93 34.96 -6.69
CA LYS A 499 26.29 36.23 -7.34
C LYS A 499 27.29 37.02 -6.50
N LYS A 500 27.08 37.11 -5.19
CA LYS A 500 28.02 37.81 -4.27
C LYS A 500 29.39 37.14 -4.22
N MET A 501 29.42 35.81 -4.28
CA MET A 501 30.64 35.00 -4.21
C MET A 501 31.26 34.70 -5.58
N ALA A 502 30.73 35.26 -6.68
CA ALA A 502 31.24 35.04 -8.03
C ALA A 502 32.75 35.28 -8.18
N PRO A 503 33.36 36.33 -7.58
CA PRO A 503 34.81 36.55 -7.67
C PRO A 503 35.64 35.39 -7.09
N THR A 504 35.09 34.63 -6.15
CA THR A 504 35.77 33.50 -5.49
C THR A 504 35.41 32.16 -6.15
N LEU A 505 34.19 32.02 -6.65
CA LEU A 505 33.67 30.77 -7.20
C LEU A 505 33.92 30.61 -8.71
N GLY A 506 34.14 31.72 -9.41
CA GLY A 506 34.29 31.79 -10.86
C GLY A 506 32.95 31.95 -11.59
N ASP A 507 32.91 32.87 -12.56
CA ASP A 507 31.68 33.29 -13.24
C ASP A 507 30.99 32.16 -14.01
N ASP A 508 31.76 31.26 -14.64
CA ASP A 508 31.20 30.14 -15.41
C ASP A 508 30.40 29.18 -14.53
N LEU A 509 30.92 28.84 -13.34
CA LEU A 509 30.23 27.97 -12.40
C LEU A 509 28.96 28.65 -11.87
N VAL A 510 29.04 29.94 -11.53
CA VAL A 510 27.90 30.71 -11.03
C VAL A 510 26.80 30.83 -12.08
N SER A 511 27.14 31.26 -13.29
CA SER A 511 26.20 31.36 -14.41
C SER A 511 25.59 30.00 -14.73
N GLY A 512 26.43 28.95 -14.74
CA GLY A 512 26.01 27.58 -14.95
C GLY A 512 25.02 27.08 -13.89
N LEU A 513 25.19 27.43 -12.61
CA LEU A 513 24.29 27.02 -11.54
C LEU A 513 22.94 27.74 -11.59
N ILE A 514 22.94 29.03 -11.93
CA ILE A 514 21.75 29.88 -11.94
C ILE A 514 20.87 29.58 -13.17
N ASN A 515 21.48 29.36 -14.33
CA ASN A 515 20.77 29.24 -15.61
C ASN A 515 20.59 27.78 -16.08
N ALA A 516 20.79 26.79 -15.20
CA ALA A 516 20.74 25.39 -15.57
C ALA A 516 19.32 24.97 -16.03
N ASN A 517 19.24 24.37 -17.22
CA ASN A 517 18.04 23.67 -17.64
C ASN A 517 17.91 22.36 -16.85
N GLN A 518 16.79 22.20 -16.15
CA GLN A 518 16.47 21.06 -15.29
C GLN A 518 15.16 20.38 -15.70
N SER A 519 14.77 20.48 -16.98
CA SER A 519 13.52 19.93 -17.50
C SER A 519 13.50 18.41 -17.66
N ASP A 520 14.67 17.75 -17.62
CA ASP A 520 14.81 16.31 -17.82
C ASP A 520 15.90 15.68 -16.92
N GLU A 521 16.08 14.37 -17.05
CA GLU A 521 17.06 13.58 -16.27
C GLU A 521 18.51 14.02 -16.51
N ALA A 522 18.86 14.44 -17.72
CA ALA A 522 20.22 14.86 -18.05
C ALA A 522 20.53 16.22 -17.39
N GLY A 523 19.61 17.18 -17.50
CA GLY A 523 19.73 18.50 -16.88
C GLY A 523 19.81 18.42 -15.35
N ILE A 524 18.99 17.57 -14.72
CA ILE A 524 19.07 17.32 -13.27
C ILE A 524 20.41 16.69 -12.88
N TYR A 525 20.89 15.71 -13.65
CA TYR A 525 22.20 15.09 -13.41
C TYR A 525 23.34 16.12 -13.50
N GLU A 526 23.37 16.93 -14.55
CA GLU A 526 24.38 17.97 -14.75
C GLU A 526 24.34 19.03 -13.65
N GLN A 527 23.15 19.48 -13.24
CA GLN A 527 23.03 20.44 -12.15
C GLN A 527 23.59 19.87 -10.84
N ARG A 528 23.37 18.59 -10.56
CA ARG A 528 23.96 17.93 -9.39
C ARG A 528 25.49 17.94 -9.45
N GLN A 529 26.09 17.71 -10.62
CA GLN A 529 27.55 17.80 -10.79
C GLN A 529 28.05 19.23 -10.49
N ARG A 530 27.33 20.26 -10.96
CA ARG A 530 27.67 21.67 -10.65
C ARG A 530 27.55 21.97 -9.15
N VAL A 531 26.51 21.46 -8.49
CA VAL A 531 26.32 21.63 -7.04
C VAL A 531 27.41 20.92 -6.23
N GLU A 532 27.84 19.72 -6.62
CA GLU A 532 28.98 19.06 -5.96
C GLU A 532 30.29 19.82 -6.17
N ALA A 533 30.52 20.35 -7.37
CA ALA A 533 31.67 21.24 -7.62
C ALA A 533 31.62 22.52 -6.77
N LEU A 534 30.42 23.10 -6.59
CA LEU A 534 30.21 24.23 -5.68
C LEU A 534 30.57 23.86 -4.24
N LYS A 535 30.01 22.77 -3.71
CA LYS A 535 30.28 22.32 -2.33
C LYS A 535 31.77 22.06 -2.12
N ALA A 536 32.47 21.50 -3.10
CA ALA A 536 33.91 21.31 -3.06
C ALA A 536 34.68 22.65 -2.95
N LYS A 537 34.30 23.69 -3.71
CA LYS A 537 34.92 25.03 -3.64
C LYS A 537 34.59 25.79 -2.35
N LEU A 538 33.45 25.52 -1.73
CA LEU A 538 33.06 26.11 -0.45
C LEU A 538 33.75 25.42 0.74
N LYS A 539 34.22 24.18 0.57
CA LYS A 539 34.90 23.43 1.63
C LYS A 539 36.17 24.16 2.08
N GLY A 540 36.26 24.45 3.37
CA GLY A 540 37.39 25.17 3.97
C GLY A 540 37.26 26.69 3.96
N GLN A 541 36.23 27.25 3.31
CA GLN A 541 35.94 28.68 3.42
C GLN A 541 35.23 29.01 4.74
N THR A 542 35.64 30.10 5.38
CA THR A 542 35.18 30.47 6.72
C THR A 542 34.21 31.64 6.74
N SER A 543 34.02 32.33 5.61
CA SER A 543 33.10 33.46 5.49
C SER A 543 31.67 33.05 5.82
N SER A 544 30.88 34.02 6.30
CA SER A 544 29.48 33.80 6.65
C SER A 544 28.69 33.38 5.40
N GLU A 545 28.96 34.04 4.27
CA GLU A 545 28.36 33.78 2.97
C GLU A 545 28.63 32.34 2.50
N ALA A 546 29.87 31.85 2.64
CA ALA A 546 30.22 30.49 2.24
C ALA A 546 29.47 29.44 3.07
N LYS A 547 29.36 29.65 4.38
CA LYS A 547 28.64 28.75 5.29
C LYS A 547 27.14 28.75 5.01
N MET A 548 26.56 29.94 4.79
CA MET A 548 25.15 30.07 4.42
C MET A 548 24.88 29.40 3.06
N LEU A 549 25.70 29.67 2.04
CA LEU A 549 25.55 29.10 0.71
C LEU A 549 25.68 27.57 0.76
N LEU A 550 26.63 27.04 1.53
CA LEU A 550 26.77 25.60 1.73
C LEU A 550 25.50 24.97 2.32
N GLY A 551 24.84 25.65 3.27
CA GLY A 551 23.60 25.19 3.89
C GLY A 551 22.38 25.16 2.95
N VAL A 552 22.37 25.96 1.88
CA VAL A 552 21.26 26.02 0.90
C VAL A 552 21.65 25.56 -0.51
N ALA A 553 22.88 25.07 -0.72
CA ALA A 553 23.38 24.67 -2.04
C ALA A 553 22.52 23.60 -2.70
N ASP A 554 21.98 22.67 -1.91
CA ASP A 554 21.10 21.60 -2.40
C ASP A 554 19.74 22.08 -2.92
N SER A 555 19.36 23.33 -2.62
CA SER A 555 18.13 23.96 -3.12
C SER A 555 18.29 24.51 -4.54
N LEU A 556 19.50 24.49 -5.12
CA LEU A 556 19.77 24.78 -6.53
C LEU A 556 19.34 23.64 -7.47
N VAL A 557 19.15 22.43 -6.94
CA VAL A 557 18.55 21.31 -7.67
C VAL A 557 17.02 21.39 -7.52
N ARG A 558 16.29 21.43 -8.63
CA ARG A 558 14.83 21.53 -8.65
C ARG A 558 14.21 20.37 -7.85
N ARG A 559 13.42 20.71 -6.83
CA ARG A 559 12.63 19.74 -6.05
C ARG A 559 11.21 19.61 -6.60
N SER A 560 10.68 18.40 -6.55
CA SER A 560 9.30 18.10 -6.96
C SER A 560 8.43 18.03 -5.71
N VAL A 561 7.54 19.01 -5.51
CA VAL A 561 6.68 19.10 -4.31
C VAL A 561 5.34 18.42 -4.59
N TRP A 562 4.96 17.49 -3.71
CA TRP A 562 3.74 16.69 -3.84
C TRP A 562 2.86 16.76 -2.60
N ALA A 563 1.57 17.04 -2.78
CA ALA A 563 0.52 16.84 -1.78
C ALA A 563 -0.24 15.55 -2.09
N ILE A 564 -0.21 14.58 -1.17
CA ILE A 564 -0.78 13.24 -1.35
C ILE A 564 -1.97 13.08 -0.40
N GLY A 565 -3.15 12.72 -0.91
CA GLY A 565 -4.26 12.39 -0.02
C GLY A 565 -5.38 11.61 -0.70
N GLY A 566 -6.30 11.09 0.10
CA GLY A 566 -7.48 10.39 -0.38
C GLY A 566 -8.63 11.35 -0.70
N ASP A 567 -9.74 10.80 -1.18
CA ASP A 567 -10.92 11.59 -1.52
C ASP A 567 -11.54 12.33 -0.34
N GLY A 568 -11.51 11.77 0.87
CA GLY A 568 -12.01 12.45 2.06
C GLY A 568 -11.24 13.70 2.47
N TRP A 569 -9.96 13.79 2.10
CA TRP A 569 -9.21 15.04 2.25
C TRP A 569 -9.63 16.02 1.16
N ALA A 570 -9.46 15.63 -0.10
CA ALA A 570 -9.57 16.55 -1.23
C ALA A 570 -10.99 17.05 -1.52
N TYR A 571 -12.00 16.21 -1.30
CA TYR A 571 -13.39 16.57 -1.59
C TYR A 571 -14.07 17.23 -0.40
N ASP A 572 -13.66 16.86 0.82
CA ASP A 572 -14.34 17.21 2.07
C ASP A 572 -13.51 18.15 2.95
N ILE A 573 -12.73 17.63 3.91
CA ILE A 573 -12.18 18.42 5.01
C ILE A 573 -11.07 19.40 4.58
N GLY A 574 -10.21 18.97 3.65
CA GLY A 574 -9.11 19.80 3.13
C GLY A 574 -9.42 20.48 1.81
N TYR A 575 -10.69 20.47 1.37
CA TYR A 575 -11.07 21.06 0.09
C TYR A 575 -10.80 22.58 0.04
N GLY A 576 -11.06 23.30 1.13
CA GLY A 576 -10.81 24.75 1.18
C GLY A 576 -9.33 25.09 1.01
N GLY A 577 -8.45 24.33 1.67
CA GLY A 577 -7.00 24.42 1.51
C GLY A 577 -6.53 24.05 0.11
N LEU A 578 -7.02 22.92 -0.41
CA LEU A 578 -6.74 22.46 -1.76
C LEU A 578 -7.11 23.50 -2.81
N ASP A 579 -8.32 24.06 -2.74
CA ASP A 579 -8.81 25.11 -3.63
C ASP A 579 -7.90 26.34 -3.60
N HIS A 580 -7.52 26.80 -2.40
CA HIS A 580 -6.61 27.94 -2.24
C HIS A 580 -5.22 27.68 -2.84
N VAL A 581 -4.66 26.48 -2.67
CA VAL A 581 -3.35 26.14 -3.24
C VAL A 581 -3.42 26.04 -4.77
N LEU A 582 -4.50 25.49 -5.33
CA LEU A 582 -4.72 25.47 -6.78
C LEU A 582 -4.86 26.90 -7.34
N ALA A 583 -5.48 27.82 -6.62
CA ALA A 583 -5.59 29.23 -7.03
C ALA A 583 -4.27 30.01 -6.95
N SER A 584 -3.28 29.52 -6.20
CA SER A 584 -2.04 30.27 -5.88
C SER A 584 -1.07 30.46 -7.07
N GLY A 585 -1.21 29.67 -8.14
CA GLY A 585 -0.27 29.66 -9.26
C GLY A 585 1.12 29.07 -8.95
N ARG A 586 1.33 28.49 -7.76
CA ARG A 586 2.62 27.91 -7.35
C ARG A 586 2.81 26.49 -7.92
N ASP A 587 4.05 26.15 -8.27
CA ASP A 587 4.46 24.80 -8.73
C ASP A 587 4.37 23.78 -7.58
N VAL A 588 3.17 23.19 -7.44
CA VAL A 588 2.83 22.14 -6.47
C VAL A 588 1.96 21.10 -7.18
N ASN A 589 2.31 19.82 -7.00
CA ASN A 589 1.56 18.70 -7.57
C ASN A 589 0.67 18.07 -6.51
N LEU A 590 -0.64 18.04 -6.73
CA LEU A 590 -1.63 17.44 -5.84
C LEU A 590 -2.12 16.13 -6.45
N ILE A 591 -2.03 15.04 -5.70
CA ILE A 591 -2.56 13.72 -6.09
C ILE A 591 -3.66 13.29 -5.14
N VAL A 592 -4.83 13.03 -5.72
CA VAL A 592 -6.02 12.53 -5.03
C VAL A 592 -6.22 11.07 -5.36
N LEU A 593 -5.98 10.22 -4.37
CA LEU A 593 -6.19 8.78 -4.43
C LEU A 593 -7.67 8.49 -4.16
N ASP A 594 -8.49 8.61 -5.20
CA ASP A 594 -9.94 8.62 -5.08
C ASP A 594 -10.50 7.21 -4.94
N THR A 595 -10.80 6.84 -3.69
CA THR A 595 -11.47 5.59 -3.35
C THR A 595 -12.98 5.76 -3.21
N GLU A 596 -13.49 6.97 -3.40
CA GLU A 596 -14.90 7.34 -3.26
C GLU A 596 -15.53 7.02 -1.89
N VAL A 597 -14.73 6.78 -0.85
CA VAL A 597 -15.14 6.57 0.54
C VAL A 597 -13.98 6.90 1.49
N TYR A 598 -14.26 7.11 2.77
CA TYR A 598 -13.21 7.22 3.78
C TYR A 598 -12.68 5.82 4.10
N SER A 599 -11.77 5.34 3.26
CA SER A 599 -11.28 3.97 3.28
C SER A 599 -10.55 3.59 4.58
N ASN A 600 -9.92 4.54 5.28
CA ASN A 600 -9.19 4.27 6.52
C ASN A 600 -10.09 4.02 7.72
N THR A 601 -11.11 4.84 7.90
CA THR A 601 -11.94 4.87 9.11
C THR A 601 -13.15 3.93 9.03
N GLY A 602 -13.18 3.04 8.03
CA GLY A 602 -14.18 1.98 7.91
C GLY A 602 -15.24 2.18 6.82
N GLY A 603 -14.98 3.05 5.82
CA GLY A 603 -15.83 3.20 4.64
C GLY A 603 -17.03 4.11 4.86
N GLN A 604 -16.80 5.31 5.40
CA GLN A 604 -17.78 6.39 5.47
C GLN A 604 -18.00 7.01 4.08
N ALA A 605 -19.21 7.53 3.85
CA ALA A 605 -19.50 8.31 2.66
C ALA A 605 -18.68 9.62 2.65
N SER A 606 -18.19 10.00 1.47
CA SER A 606 -17.54 11.27 1.16
C SER A 606 -18.35 12.04 0.10
N LYS A 607 -17.99 13.29 -0.17
CA LYS A 607 -18.54 13.99 -1.37
C LYS A 607 -18.10 13.34 -2.69
N SER A 608 -17.08 12.47 -2.65
CA SER A 608 -16.63 11.66 -3.79
C SER A 608 -17.45 10.38 -3.99
N THR A 609 -18.19 9.91 -2.98
CA THR A 609 -19.04 8.71 -3.08
C THR A 609 -20.08 8.86 -4.21
N PRO A 610 -20.22 7.87 -5.11
CA PRO A 610 -21.17 7.93 -6.21
C PRO A 610 -22.61 7.67 -5.74
N ARG A 611 -23.58 8.10 -6.55
CA ARG A 611 -25.00 7.85 -6.32
C ARG A 611 -25.28 6.36 -6.19
N GLY A 612 -26.13 5.97 -5.24
CA GLY A 612 -26.53 4.59 -5.01
C GLY A 612 -25.52 3.75 -4.22
N ALA A 613 -24.30 4.24 -3.96
CA ALA A 613 -23.34 3.50 -3.14
C ALA A 613 -23.76 3.48 -1.68
N VAL A 614 -23.72 2.29 -1.07
CA VAL A 614 -23.92 2.07 0.36
C VAL A 614 -22.59 2.24 1.09
N ALA A 615 -22.58 3.13 2.08
CA ALA A 615 -21.44 3.40 2.96
C ALA A 615 -21.96 3.77 4.36
N ARG A 616 -21.07 3.88 5.36
CA ARG A 616 -21.48 4.45 6.66
C ARG A 616 -21.94 5.90 6.44
N PHE A 617 -23.02 6.28 7.11
CA PHE A 617 -23.76 7.54 6.88
C PHE A 617 -24.48 7.65 5.51
N ALA A 618 -24.47 6.60 4.70
CA ALA A 618 -25.25 6.47 3.46
C ALA A 618 -25.82 5.05 3.32
N ALA A 619 -26.40 4.51 4.39
CA ALA A 619 -26.87 3.12 4.44
C ALA A 619 -28.00 2.80 3.43
N GLY A 620 -28.81 3.81 3.08
CA GLY A 620 -29.85 3.71 2.05
C GLY A 620 -29.36 3.94 0.62
N GLY A 621 -28.05 3.98 0.39
CA GLY A 621 -27.46 4.43 -0.86
C GLY A 621 -27.37 5.97 -0.91
N LYS A 622 -26.25 6.51 -1.38
CA LYS A 622 -26.08 7.97 -1.47
C LYS A 622 -27.06 8.58 -2.50
N PRO A 623 -27.89 9.57 -2.11
CA PRO A 623 -28.95 10.09 -2.98
C PRO A 623 -28.50 11.20 -3.92
N VAL A 624 -27.24 11.65 -3.86
CA VAL A 624 -26.71 12.74 -4.69
C VAL A 624 -25.50 12.28 -5.49
N ALA A 625 -25.28 12.92 -6.64
CA ALA A 625 -24.15 12.65 -7.51
C ALA A 625 -22.80 12.91 -6.80
N LYS A 626 -21.73 12.38 -7.39
CA LYS A 626 -20.35 12.66 -7.00
C LYS A 626 -20.04 14.14 -7.26
N LYS A 627 -19.40 14.83 -6.32
CA LYS A 627 -18.87 16.19 -6.53
C LYS A 627 -17.83 16.14 -7.66
N ASP A 628 -17.90 17.01 -8.65
CA ASP A 628 -16.95 17.03 -9.76
C ASP A 628 -15.77 17.96 -9.46
N LEU A 629 -14.80 17.45 -8.70
CA LEU A 629 -13.60 18.21 -8.30
C LEU A 629 -12.76 18.66 -9.50
N GLY A 630 -12.64 17.81 -10.52
CA GLY A 630 -11.82 18.15 -11.68
C GLY A 630 -12.46 19.25 -12.52
N LEU A 631 -13.77 19.23 -12.71
CA LEU A 631 -14.48 20.34 -13.36
C LEU A 631 -14.33 21.66 -12.59
N ILE A 632 -14.41 21.62 -11.26
CA ILE A 632 -14.21 22.80 -10.41
C ILE A 632 -12.79 23.34 -10.59
N ALA A 633 -11.76 22.49 -10.49
CA ALA A 633 -10.37 22.90 -10.66
C ALA A 633 -10.08 23.48 -12.06
N MET A 634 -10.69 22.92 -13.11
CA MET A 634 -10.56 23.43 -14.48
C MET A 634 -11.14 24.84 -14.66
N SER A 635 -12.01 25.31 -13.76
CA SER A 635 -12.60 26.66 -13.86
C SER A 635 -11.58 27.79 -13.67
N TYR A 636 -10.45 27.53 -13.00
CA TYR A 636 -9.36 28.49 -12.85
C TYR A 636 -8.64 28.80 -14.16
N GLY A 637 -8.63 27.87 -15.13
CA GLY A 637 -7.89 28.00 -16.38
C GLY A 637 -6.36 27.86 -16.29
N SER A 638 -5.78 28.14 -15.12
CA SER A 638 -4.34 28.10 -14.83
C SER A 638 -3.87 26.85 -14.07
N VAL A 639 -4.73 25.85 -13.95
CA VAL A 639 -4.43 24.61 -13.21
C VAL A 639 -4.35 23.45 -14.19
N TYR A 640 -3.26 22.66 -14.16
CA TYR A 640 -3.24 21.38 -14.87
C TYR A 640 -4.15 20.39 -14.14
N VAL A 641 -5.08 19.73 -14.84
CA VAL A 641 -6.00 18.77 -14.21
C VAL A 641 -6.03 17.48 -15.02
N ALA A 642 -5.85 16.32 -14.40
CA ALA A 642 -6.07 15.05 -15.07
C ALA A 642 -6.83 14.05 -14.22
N SER A 643 -7.73 13.31 -14.86
CA SER A 643 -8.42 12.15 -14.27
C SER A 643 -7.88 10.87 -14.90
N VAL A 644 -7.35 9.97 -14.06
CA VAL A 644 -6.63 8.77 -14.51
C VAL A 644 -7.17 7.50 -13.85
N ALA A 645 -7.02 6.38 -14.55
CA ALA A 645 -7.29 5.04 -14.04
C ALA A 645 -6.27 4.06 -14.66
N MET A 646 -5.25 3.68 -13.89
CA MET A 646 -4.09 2.91 -14.37
C MET A 646 -4.46 1.57 -15.03
N GLY A 647 -5.38 0.83 -14.41
CA GLY A 647 -5.89 -0.45 -14.92
C GLY A 647 -6.76 -0.31 -16.18
N ALA A 648 -7.27 0.89 -16.47
CA ALA A 648 -7.99 1.18 -17.71
C ALA A 648 -7.03 1.58 -18.83
N LYS A 649 -6.08 2.50 -18.55
CA LYS A 649 -5.14 3.05 -19.54
C LYS A 649 -3.84 3.51 -18.86
N ASP A 650 -2.87 2.60 -18.78
CA ASP A 650 -1.57 2.80 -18.12
C ASP A 650 -0.72 3.87 -18.81
N GLU A 651 -0.63 3.86 -20.14
CA GLU A 651 0.11 4.87 -20.91
C GLU A 651 -0.45 6.29 -20.72
N HIS A 652 -1.78 6.43 -20.65
CA HIS A 652 -2.43 7.70 -20.33
C HIS A 652 -2.05 8.20 -18.94
N THR A 653 -2.01 7.29 -17.97
CA THR A 653 -1.62 7.59 -16.59
C THR A 653 -0.17 8.08 -16.53
N LEU A 654 0.76 7.39 -17.18
CA LEU A 654 2.16 7.82 -17.27
C LEU A 654 2.30 9.22 -17.87
N ARG A 655 1.62 9.48 -19.00
CA ARG A 655 1.64 10.78 -19.66
C ARG A 655 1.11 11.90 -18.76
N ALA A 656 -0.02 11.68 -18.08
CA ALA A 656 -0.59 12.67 -17.17
C ALA A 656 0.36 13.03 -16.01
N PHE A 657 1.11 12.07 -15.48
CA PHE A 657 2.07 12.30 -14.40
C PHE A 657 3.28 13.14 -14.86
N LEU A 658 3.80 12.85 -16.06
CA LEU A 658 4.88 13.63 -16.67
C LEU A 658 4.43 15.06 -17.02
N GLU A 659 3.23 15.21 -17.55
CA GLU A 659 2.68 16.52 -17.90
C GLU A 659 2.39 17.38 -16.67
N ALA A 660 1.84 16.79 -15.59
CA ALA A 660 1.58 17.47 -14.33
C ALA A 660 2.88 18.00 -13.69
N GLU A 661 3.92 17.18 -13.57
CA GLU A 661 5.17 17.59 -12.91
C GLU A 661 5.99 18.61 -13.72
N SER A 662 5.85 18.57 -15.05
CA SER A 662 6.50 19.53 -15.95
C SER A 662 5.73 20.84 -16.09
N TYR A 663 4.49 20.93 -15.61
CA TYR A 663 3.72 22.16 -15.65
C TYR A 663 4.27 23.15 -14.61
N PRO A 664 4.69 24.37 -14.99
CA PRO A 664 5.25 25.36 -14.06
C PRO A 664 4.14 26.07 -13.27
N GLY A 665 3.35 25.31 -12.54
CA GLY A 665 2.16 25.78 -11.83
C GLY A 665 1.46 24.66 -11.07
N PRO A 666 0.25 24.93 -10.54
CA PRO A 666 -0.48 23.95 -9.75
C PRO A 666 -1.02 22.83 -10.65
N SER A 667 -0.86 21.60 -10.20
CA SER A 667 -1.29 20.40 -10.91
C SER A 667 -2.17 19.52 -10.02
N LEU A 668 -3.30 19.03 -10.53
CA LEU A 668 -4.22 18.14 -9.85
C LEU A 668 -4.38 16.82 -10.62
N LEU A 669 -3.99 15.72 -9.98
CA LEU A 669 -4.20 14.37 -10.49
C LEU A 669 -5.27 13.66 -9.66
N ILE A 670 -6.38 13.27 -10.29
CA ILE A 670 -7.46 12.50 -9.66
C ILE A 670 -7.34 11.05 -10.13
N CYS A 671 -6.92 10.16 -9.23
CA CYS A 671 -6.56 8.78 -9.53
C CYS A 671 -7.62 7.82 -8.99
N TYR A 672 -8.39 7.18 -9.88
CA TYR A 672 -9.35 6.16 -9.45
C TYR A 672 -8.63 5.00 -8.76
N SER A 673 -8.96 4.78 -7.50
CA SER A 673 -8.28 3.87 -6.59
C SER A 673 -9.27 2.84 -6.05
N HIS A 674 -9.27 1.65 -6.64
CA HIS A 674 -10.15 0.56 -6.18
C HIS A 674 -9.78 0.14 -4.75
N CYS A 675 -10.78 -0.25 -3.95
CA CYS A 675 -10.61 -0.49 -2.52
C CYS A 675 -11.41 -1.70 -2.03
N ILE A 676 -10.96 -2.34 -0.95
CA ILE A 676 -11.70 -3.40 -0.25
C ILE A 676 -13.10 -2.93 0.20
N ALA A 677 -13.26 -1.63 0.46
CA ALA A 677 -14.53 -1.03 0.86
C ALA A 677 -15.58 -1.06 -0.27
N HIS A 678 -15.16 -1.25 -1.52
CA HIS A 678 -16.09 -1.47 -2.65
C HIS A 678 -16.71 -2.88 -2.60
N GLY A 679 -16.10 -3.78 -1.82
CA GLY A 679 -16.52 -5.16 -1.66
C GLY A 679 -16.33 -5.96 -2.93
N ILE A 680 -15.11 -5.87 -3.46
CA ILE A 680 -14.59 -6.61 -4.61
C ILE A 680 -13.42 -7.50 -4.15
N ASP A 681 -13.22 -8.62 -4.83
CA ASP A 681 -12.18 -9.62 -4.48
C ASP A 681 -10.80 -9.16 -4.98
N LEU A 682 -10.17 -8.22 -4.26
CA LEU A 682 -8.87 -7.66 -4.63
C LEU A 682 -7.73 -8.67 -4.63
N ASP A 683 -7.79 -9.68 -3.77
CA ASP A 683 -6.86 -10.80 -3.70
C ASP A 683 -6.92 -11.69 -4.95
N ARG A 684 -7.96 -11.58 -5.78
CA ARG A 684 -8.13 -12.29 -7.06
C ARG A 684 -7.80 -11.42 -8.28
N GLY A 685 -7.11 -10.30 -8.08
CA GLY A 685 -6.67 -9.42 -9.16
C GLY A 685 -7.79 -8.68 -9.89
N VAL A 686 -8.99 -8.58 -9.32
CA VAL A 686 -10.17 -7.96 -9.95
C VAL A 686 -10.02 -6.43 -10.09
N GLY A 687 -9.13 -5.81 -9.29
CA GLY A 687 -8.95 -4.36 -9.23
C GLY A 687 -8.70 -3.68 -10.57
N ALA A 688 -7.76 -4.18 -11.39
CA ALA A 688 -7.46 -3.58 -12.70
C ALA A 688 -8.65 -3.64 -13.67
N ARG A 689 -9.34 -4.79 -13.72
CA ARG A 689 -10.58 -4.96 -14.50
C ARG A 689 -11.68 -4.02 -14.02
N GLN A 690 -11.76 -3.74 -12.73
CA GLN A 690 -12.73 -2.78 -12.20
C GLN A 690 -12.45 -1.35 -12.62
N GLN A 691 -11.20 -0.92 -12.62
CA GLN A 691 -10.84 0.40 -13.16
C GLN A 691 -11.22 0.51 -14.64
N LYS A 692 -10.98 -0.53 -15.43
CA LYS A 692 -11.38 -0.60 -16.83
C LYS A 692 -12.90 -0.54 -17.00
N LEU A 693 -13.65 -1.31 -16.20
CA LEU A 693 -15.12 -1.32 -16.23
C LEU A 693 -15.73 0.04 -15.87
N ALA A 694 -15.17 0.73 -14.87
CA ALA A 694 -15.61 2.08 -14.50
C ALA A 694 -15.46 3.06 -15.67
N VAL A 695 -14.38 2.96 -16.46
CA VAL A 695 -14.19 3.80 -17.66
C VAL A 695 -15.10 3.37 -18.82
N GLU A 696 -15.23 2.07 -19.09
CA GLU A 696 -16.07 1.57 -20.20
C GLU A 696 -17.56 1.86 -20.03
N THR A 697 -18.02 2.06 -18.80
CA THR A 697 -19.41 2.41 -18.48
C THR A 697 -19.65 3.92 -18.36
N GLY A 698 -18.61 4.75 -18.47
CA GLY A 698 -18.71 6.21 -18.27
C GLY A 698 -18.81 6.64 -16.80
N GLN A 699 -18.78 5.68 -15.86
CA GLN A 699 -18.77 5.97 -14.43
C GLN A 699 -17.52 6.77 -14.02
N TRP A 700 -16.41 6.56 -14.72
CA TRP A 700 -15.17 7.32 -14.57
C TRP A 700 -14.69 7.84 -15.92
N LEU A 701 -14.35 9.13 -16.02
CA LEU A 701 -13.83 9.73 -17.25
C LEU A 701 -12.29 9.81 -17.21
N LEU A 702 -11.65 9.61 -18.35
CA LEU A 702 -10.22 9.88 -18.54
C LEU A 702 -10.06 11.16 -19.33
N TYR A 703 -9.35 12.14 -18.77
CA TYR A 703 -9.09 13.42 -19.44
C TYR A 703 -7.84 14.08 -18.88
N ARG A 704 -7.33 15.05 -19.65
CA ARG A 704 -6.25 15.97 -19.25
C ARG A 704 -6.60 17.38 -19.70
N TYR A 705 -6.51 18.33 -18.79
CA TYR A 705 -6.61 19.75 -19.01
C TYR A 705 -5.22 20.34 -18.84
N ASP A 706 -4.63 20.85 -19.93
CA ASP A 706 -3.30 21.44 -19.91
C ASP A 706 -3.36 22.91 -20.31
N PRO A 707 -3.18 23.85 -19.37
CA PRO A 707 -3.21 25.29 -19.63
C PRO A 707 -2.26 25.75 -20.76
N ARG A 708 -1.11 25.06 -20.93
CA ARG A 708 -0.12 25.39 -21.97
C ARG A 708 -0.68 25.27 -23.39
N ARG A 709 -1.74 24.49 -23.58
CA ARG A 709 -2.44 24.36 -24.87
C ARG A 709 -3.21 25.64 -25.21
N ALA A 710 -3.84 26.27 -24.23
CA ALA A 710 -4.56 27.53 -24.44
C ALA A 710 -3.61 28.64 -24.91
N GLU A 711 -2.38 28.68 -24.39
CA GLU A 711 -1.31 29.59 -24.83
C GLU A 711 -0.94 29.41 -26.32
N ARG A 712 -1.15 28.21 -26.88
CA ARG A 712 -0.97 27.89 -28.30
C ARG A 712 -2.25 28.05 -29.13
N GLY A 713 -3.33 28.57 -28.54
CA GLY A 713 -4.65 28.64 -29.19
C GLY A 713 -5.34 27.29 -29.37
N GLU A 714 -4.87 26.24 -28.69
CA GLU A 714 -5.49 24.91 -28.69
C GLU A 714 -6.48 24.79 -27.53
N ASN A 715 -7.50 23.94 -27.66
CA ASN A 715 -8.36 23.61 -26.53
C ASN A 715 -7.53 22.91 -25.43
N PRO A 716 -7.53 23.41 -24.18
CA PRO A 716 -6.78 22.80 -23.09
C PRO A 716 -7.31 21.45 -22.65
N LEU A 717 -8.62 21.20 -22.77
CA LEU A 717 -9.24 19.95 -22.39
C LEU A 717 -9.11 18.89 -23.49
N GLN A 718 -8.50 17.76 -23.13
CA GLN A 718 -8.39 16.56 -23.93
C GLN A 718 -9.20 15.46 -23.26
N LEU A 719 -10.31 15.04 -23.88
CA LEU A 719 -11.10 13.90 -23.42
C LEU A 719 -10.48 12.60 -23.97
N ASP A 720 -9.80 11.84 -23.12
CA ASP A 720 -8.97 10.70 -23.47
C ASP A 720 -9.70 9.33 -23.39
N CYS A 721 -10.99 9.35 -23.05
CA CYS A 721 -11.92 8.22 -23.11
C CYS A 721 -13.02 8.44 -24.16
N GLN A 722 -13.50 7.33 -24.75
CA GLN A 722 -14.65 7.36 -25.67
C GLN A 722 -15.97 7.42 -24.89
N ALA A 723 -17.08 7.60 -25.61
CA ALA A 723 -18.42 7.39 -25.05
C ALA A 723 -18.54 5.98 -24.45
N ALA A 724 -19.39 5.85 -23.43
CA ALA A 724 -19.63 4.59 -22.73
C ALA A 724 -20.06 3.49 -23.72
N LYS A 725 -19.43 2.32 -23.62
CA LYS A 725 -19.74 1.12 -24.44
C LYS A 725 -20.65 0.14 -23.73
N ARG A 726 -20.86 0.35 -22.43
CA ARG A 726 -21.55 -0.53 -21.49
C ARG A 726 -22.45 0.28 -20.59
N LYS A 727 -23.46 -0.34 -19.98
CA LYS A 727 -24.37 0.35 -19.06
C LYS A 727 -23.74 0.47 -17.68
N VAL A 728 -23.95 1.60 -17.00
CA VAL A 728 -23.48 1.86 -15.62
C VAL A 728 -23.94 0.77 -14.66
N HIS A 729 -25.15 0.25 -14.87
CA HIS A 729 -25.71 -0.87 -14.12
C HIS A 729 -24.76 -2.08 -14.02
N GLU A 730 -24.00 -2.41 -15.07
CA GLU A 730 -23.04 -3.52 -15.05
C GLU A 730 -21.89 -3.28 -14.06
N TYR A 731 -21.41 -2.04 -13.97
CA TYR A 731 -20.41 -1.63 -12.99
C TYR A 731 -20.98 -1.68 -11.57
N LEU A 732 -22.17 -1.11 -11.34
CA LEU A 732 -22.80 -1.11 -10.02
C LEU A 732 -23.02 -2.55 -9.51
N LEU A 733 -23.58 -3.42 -10.35
CA LEU A 733 -23.77 -4.83 -10.03
C LEU A 733 -22.48 -5.66 -10.01
N SER A 734 -21.30 -5.06 -10.18
CA SER A 734 -20.04 -5.78 -9.98
C SER A 734 -19.50 -5.62 -8.55
N GLU A 735 -19.95 -4.59 -7.81
CA GLU A 735 -19.43 -4.24 -6.48
C GLU A 735 -20.47 -4.43 -5.37
N ASN A 736 -20.07 -4.99 -4.22
CA ASN A 736 -21.03 -5.25 -3.14
C ASN A 736 -21.63 -3.98 -2.53
N ARG A 737 -20.91 -2.84 -2.59
CA ARG A 737 -21.43 -1.54 -2.10
C ARG A 737 -22.69 -1.06 -2.82
N PHE A 738 -23.01 -1.59 -4.01
CA PHE A 738 -24.29 -1.34 -4.68
C PHE A 738 -25.22 -2.56 -4.62
N LYS A 739 -24.70 -3.80 -4.78
CA LYS A 739 -25.51 -5.03 -4.68
C LYS A 739 -26.24 -5.17 -3.36
N MET A 740 -25.68 -4.66 -2.26
CA MET A 740 -26.36 -4.73 -0.97
C MET A 740 -27.68 -3.95 -1.01
N LEU A 741 -27.71 -2.81 -1.69
CA LEU A 741 -28.89 -1.97 -1.81
C LEU A 741 -30.02 -2.69 -2.55
N THR A 742 -29.73 -3.46 -3.59
CA THR A 742 -30.76 -4.23 -4.32
C THR A 742 -31.42 -5.30 -3.46
N LYS A 743 -30.74 -5.77 -2.39
CA LYS A 743 -31.27 -6.73 -1.43
C LYS A 743 -32.04 -6.08 -0.29
N THR A 744 -31.56 -4.94 0.20
CA THR A 744 -32.15 -4.28 1.36
C THR A 744 -33.26 -3.30 0.99
N LYS A 745 -33.17 -2.66 -0.18
CA LYS A 745 -34.08 -1.61 -0.67
C LYS A 745 -34.18 -1.64 -2.21
N PRO A 746 -34.86 -2.64 -2.80
CA PRO A 746 -34.88 -2.86 -4.25
C PRO A 746 -35.42 -1.67 -5.07
N GLU A 747 -36.52 -1.04 -4.61
CA GLU A 747 -37.12 0.11 -5.31
C GLU A 747 -36.21 1.34 -5.33
N ASP A 748 -35.59 1.67 -4.18
CA ASP A 748 -34.61 2.75 -4.08
C ASP A 748 -33.40 2.45 -4.97
N ALA A 749 -32.94 1.20 -5.01
CA ALA A 749 -31.81 0.79 -5.85
C ALA A 749 -32.11 1.04 -7.33
N LYS A 750 -33.28 0.62 -7.81
CA LYS A 750 -33.71 0.83 -9.21
C LYS A 750 -33.69 2.32 -9.57
N LYS A 751 -34.33 3.15 -8.76
CA LYS A 751 -34.38 4.61 -8.96
C LYS A 751 -32.99 5.24 -8.96
N LEU A 752 -32.14 4.90 -7.99
CA LEU A 752 -30.81 5.48 -7.86
C LEU A 752 -29.88 5.02 -8.98
N PHE A 753 -30.04 3.81 -9.51
CA PHE A 753 -29.22 3.30 -10.61
C PHE A 753 -29.61 3.94 -11.95
N GLU A 754 -30.90 4.17 -12.20
CA GLU A 754 -31.37 4.95 -13.35
C GLU A 754 -30.82 6.38 -13.33
N GLN A 755 -30.87 7.03 -12.16
CA GLN A 755 -30.26 8.35 -11.98
C GLN A 755 -28.74 8.33 -12.15
N ALA A 756 -28.04 7.29 -11.69
CA ALA A 756 -26.59 7.17 -11.85
C ALA A 756 -26.20 7.01 -13.33
N GLN A 757 -27.01 6.29 -14.11
CA GLN A 757 -26.85 6.20 -15.57
C GLN A 757 -26.97 7.60 -16.21
N HIS A 758 -28.01 8.36 -15.83
CA HIS A 758 -28.20 9.72 -16.32
C HIS A 758 -27.05 10.66 -15.93
N ASP A 759 -26.59 10.61 -14.68
CA ASP A 759 -25.44 11.39 -14.19
C ASP A 759 -24.18 11.13 -15.04
N ALA A 760 -23.90 9.86 -15.37
CA ALA A 760 -22.74 9.48 -16.17
C ALA A 760 -22.84 9.97 -17.63
N GLU A 761 -24.02 9.84 -18.25
CA GLU A 761 -24.28 10.30 -19.61
C GLU A 761 -24.18 11.83 -19.72
N ALA A 762 -24.83 12.56 -18.81
CA ALA A 762 -24.80 14.01 -18.77
C ALA A 762 -23.38 14.55 -18.54
N ARG A 763 -22.62 13.92 -17.62
CA ARG A 763 -21.22 14.30 -17.39
C ARG A 763 -20.36 14.07 -18.64
N TRP A 764 -20.50 12.94 -19.33
CA TRP A 764 -19.73 12.71 -20.55
C TRP A 764 -20.08 13.74 -21.63
N GLN A 765 -21.37 14.05 -21.83
CA GLN A 765 -21.82 15.06 -22.80
C GLN A 765 -21.24 16.45 -22.50
N LEU A 766 -21.23 16.86 -21.23
CA LEU A 766 -20.62 18.12 -20.81
C LEU A 766 -19.13 18.17 -21.15
N TYR A 767 -18.37 17.12 -20.83
CA TYR A 767 -16.94 17.09 -21.10
C TYR A 767 -16.63 17.01 -22.60
N ALA A 768 -17.44 16.28 -23.37
CA ALA A 768 -17.33 16.24 -24.82
C ALA A 768 -17.61 17.61 -25.44
N TYR A 769 -18.64 18.33 -24.96
CA TYR A 769 -18.91 19.70 -25.35
C TYR A 769 -17.72 20.61 -25.04
N LEU A 770 -17.21 20.60 -23.81
CA LEU A 770 -16.05 21.41 -23.43
C LEU A 770 -14.80 21.12 -24.27
N ALA A 771 -14.51 19.84 -24.56
CA ALA A 771 -13.37 19.43 -25.38
C ALA A 771 -13.50 19.78 -26.87
N SER A 772 -14.73 20.04 -27.35
CA SER A 772 -15.01 20.45 -28.73
C SER A 772 -15.13 21.97 -28.92
N ARG A 773 -15.11 22.76 -27.84
CA ARG A 773 -15.11 24.22 -27.92
C ARG A 773 -13.92 24.70 -28.75
N LYS A 774 -14.18 25.62 -29.69
CA LYS A 774 -13.13 26.31 -30.44
C LYS A 774 -12.47 27.34 -29.51
N PHE A 775 -11.15 27.30 -29.43
CA PHE A 775 -10.35 28.35 -28.80
C PHE A 775 -9.86 29.30 -29.89
N THR A 776 -10.23 30.57 -29.80
CA THR A 776 -9.62 31.64 -30.58
C THR A 776 -8.41 32.12 -29.80
N ALA A 777 -7.22 32.11 -30.40
CA ALA A 777 -6.05 32.72 -29.78
C ALA A 777 -6.37 34.19 -29.48
N GLU A 778 -6.30 34.59 -28.21
CA GLU A 778 -6.27 36.02 -27.90
C GLU A 778 -4.98 36.59 -28.52
N PRO A 779 -5.05 37.72 -29.23
CA PRO A 779 -3.84 38.36 -29.73
C PRO A 779 -2.95 38.69 -28.53
N SER A 780 -1.76 38.09 -28.48
CA SER A 780 -0.82 38.33 -27.38
C SER A 780 -0.64 39.83 -27.17
N ALA A 781 -0.68 40.30 -25.93
CA ALA A 781 -0.46 41.71 -25.58
C ALA A 781 0.91 42.25 -26.09
N THR A 782 1.82 41.35 -26.47
CA THR A 782 3.11 41.65 -27.12
C THR A 782 3.00 42.08 -28.58
N ALA A 783 1.90 41.77 -29.29
CA ALA A 783 1.71 42.20 -30.69
C ALA A 783 1.09 43.61 -30.81
N ALA A 784 0.33 44.05 -29.81
CA ALA A 784 -0.31 45.38 -29.81
C ALA A 784 0.69 46.53 -29.56
N ALA A 785 1.84 46.25 -28.95
CA ALA A 785 2.89 47.24 -28.73
C ALA A 785 3.72 47.54 -29.99
N ALA A 786 3.73 46.65 -30.99
CA ALA A 786 4.47 46.84 -32.24
C ALA A 786 3.67 47.67 -33.28
N SER A 787 2.35 47.74 -33.17
CA SER A 787 1.49 48.47 -34.13
C SER A 787 1.11 49.89 -33.69
N ALA A 788 1.48 50.32 -32.48
CA ALA A 788 1.12 51.64 -31.94
C ALA A 788 2.24 52.70 -32.04
N GLY A 789 3.36 52.39 -32.70
CA GLY A 789 4.56 53.23 -32.76
C GLY A 789 4.80 54.00 -34.07
N GLN A 790 3.78 54.25 -34.89
CA GLN A 790 3.93 55.03 -36.14
C GLN A 790 2.77 56.03 -36.34
N THR A 791 2.75 57.10 -35.55
CA THR A 791 2.13 58.37 -35.96
C THR A 791 2.89 59.53 -35.31
N ALA A 792 3.74 60.18 -36.10
CA ALA A 792 4.35 61.46 -35.75
C ALA A 792 3.29 62.58 -35.93
N PRO A 793 3.22 63.59 -35.04
CA PRO A 793 2.44 64.77 -35.31
C PRO A 793 3.29 65.81 -36.06
N ALA A 794 2.72 66.33 -37.14
CA ALA A 794 3.15 67.56 -37.78
C ALA A 794 2.58 68.75 -37.01
N ALA A 795 3.46 69.61 -36.48
CA ALA A 795 3.37 71.06 -36.36
C ALA A 795 4.63 71.57 -35.63
#